data_AF-A0A932R9I8-F1
#
_entry.id   AF-A0A932R9I8-F1
#
_cell.length_a   1.000
_cell.length_b   1.000
_cell.length_c   1.000
_cell.angle_alpha   90.00
_cell.angle_beta   90.00
_cell.angle_gamma   90.00
#
_symmetry.space_group_name_H-M   'P 1'
#
loop_
_entity.id
_entity.type
_entity.pdbx_description
1 polymer ?
#
loop_
_entity_poly.entity_id
_entity_poly.type
_entity_poly.pdbx_seq_one_letter_code
_entity_poly.pdbx_strand_id
1 'polypeptide(L)'
;MKLLLAVAALWAFAGASQATTYYVDAAGGSDTNDGLTQGTAWKTVAKVNGATFAAGDQILFKRGGVWSESLVPPSSGASGNPIIFDAYGTGEAPTLTGYVSLPASSWTWDSGNVWKTTITSNSFNYVLFGWIGSNGSVGSVWGTKFTTGKSALVAPYQFYFASNVLYVYSPTASNPATYYGSMAAMLMTNGQLLYINGKSWLQIQHFKLTYFDTYGVRIGGASDHITIANVYSDGMIPAGTTPHGFYVSASPAPTDMKFYNVDAHRNYNGFRFDGSASGIVVRNCRAYGNRNHGLEDNTGGGVNFDYCHFYGNGLAVVISTDTAGGVAGANNVPQYTAPQAVEFQKYPARITLTEDDPGLIDAGAYVDSFLPQFDQRGLQPSIAIVTGYDLSNQMIPKFQEWINAGRDVNSHSWSHQYFQQPSALTIRYTGTGTAATMSIAGNVLTTAVTGGPGGENIGLDLTNASYNTLSKLVATISGRSGYTATQVAGAQGAAHTIGLADVTGQDIKGGTGYTAQFQESRLEPDEMSTSKAWMNANLTGLPATRAYVYPGGQQDTSTQGYAAAAGYAGARGAFTMDLGTKDVYARGVNIQNITSFGVNPSLMGLTQAQMDARIATLVWKSSVWGAPYGVFWHLNELSATDVGNLLDALIGHGATVMTNTQLVNWLAGQSETGTTTYYVAAATGAEADLRPTQSSPVVNAGADLGAGYAFDLEGVDQRVFGSGWEMGAYAYMGQATFVVVVD
;
A
#
# COMPACT_ATOMS: atom_id res chain seq x y z
N MET A 1 41.11 -56.44 -50.09
CA MET A 1 40.79 -54.99 -50.18
C MET A 1 39.26 -54.88 -50.09
N LYS A 2 38.71 -54.87 -48.88
CA LYS A 2 38.27 -53.70 -48.07
C LYS A 2 37.02 -52.99 -48.62
N LEU A 3 35.95 -53.03 -47.81
CA LEU A 3 34.85 -52.06 -47.64
C LEU A 3 33.84 -51.96 -48.80
N LEU A 4 32.51 -51.82 -48.65
CA LEU A 4 31.59 -51.47 -47.56
C LEU A 4 30.18 -51.88 -48.04
N LEU A 5 29.44 -52.70 -47.28
CA LEU A 5 28.00 -52.95 -47.51
C LEU A 5 27.37 -53.26 -46.14
N ALA A 6 26.98 -52.21 -45.43
CA ALA A 6 26.15 -52.27 -44.23
C ALA A 6 25.36 -50.97 -44.14
N VAL A 7 24.40 -50.80 -45.04
CA VAL A 7 23.33 -49.79 -44.93
C VAL A 7 22.02 -50.53 -45.15
N ALA A 8 21.42 -51.00 -44.06
CA ALA A 8 19.99 -51.21 -43.90
C ALA A 8 19.71 -51.74 -42.49
N ALA A 9 18.71 -51.16 -41.83
CA ALA A 9 18.09 -51.61 -40.58
C ALA A 9 18.84 -51.31 -39.26
N LEU A 10 19.02 -50.03 -38.97
CA LEU A 10 18.84 -49.53 -37.59
C LEU A 10 18.04 -48.21 -37.63
N TRP A 11 16.80 -48.30 -38.11
CA TRP A 11 15.78 -47.35 -37.69
C TRP A 11 15.43 -47.75 -36.26
N ALA A 12 16.15 -47.18 -35.30
CA ALA A 12 15.71 -47.20 -33.92
C ALA A 12 14.30 -46.60 -33.90
N PHE A 13 13.32 -47.40 -33.50
CA PHE A 13 12.02 -46.92 -33.10
C PHE A 13 12.26 -45.77 -32.11
N ALA A 14 12.07 -44.53 -32.56
CA ALA A 14 11.76 -43.45 -31.66
C ALA A 14 10.43 -43.85 -31.03
N GLY A 15 10.50 -44.51 -29.86
CA GLY A 15 9.32 -44.82 -29.09
C GLY A 15 8.58 -43.51 -28.89
N ALA A 16 7.38 -43.41 -29.44
CA ALA A 16 6.43 -42.41 -29.01
C ALA A 16 6.25 -42.64 -27.52
N SER A 17 6.95 -41.86 -26.70
CA SER A 17 6.72 -41.78 -25.26
C SER A 17 5.26 -41.38 -25.11
N GLN A 18 4.39 -42.31 -24.72
CA GLN A 18 3.01 -41.97 -24.43
C GLN A 18 3.01 -40.97 -23.28
N ALA A 19 2.45 -39.79 -23.53
CA ALA A 19 2.13 -38.81 -22.50
C ALA A 19 1.27 -39.49 -21.43
N THR A 20 1.78 -39.54 -20.19
CA THR A 20 1.06 -40.11 -19.05
C THR A 20 0.27 -39.01 -18.36
N THR A 21 -0.95 -39.31 -17.90
CA THR A 21 -1.77 -38.39 -17.11
C THR A 21 -1.78 -38.83 -15.65
N TYR A 22 -1.43 -37.92 -14.76
CA TYR A 22 -1.43 -38.10 -13.31
C TYR A 22 -2.54 -37.24 -12.67
N TYR A 23 -3.19 -37.75 -11.63
CA TYR A 23 -4.29 -37.09 -10.92
C TYR A 23 -3.92 -36.78 -9.47
N VAL A 24 -4.35 -35.62 -8.99
CA VAL A 24 -4.11 -35.14 -7.62
C VAL A 24 -5.42 -34.67 -6.97
N ASP A 25 -5.77 -35.24 -5.81
CA ASP A 25 -6.99 -34.97 -5.05
C ASP A 25 -6.67 -34.75 -3.57
N ALA A 26 -6.80 -33.51 -3.08
CA ALA A 26 -6.50 -33.14 -1.69
C ALA A 26 -7.34 -33.90 -0.65
N ALA A 27 -8.58 -34.24 -1.01
CA ALA A 27 -9.56 -34.83 -0.09
C ALA A 27 -9.61 -36.36 -0.22
N GLY A 28 -9.67 -36.86 -1.46
CA GLY A 28 -9.87 -38.28 -1.77
C GLY A 28 -8.60 -39.05 -2.14
N GLY A 29 -7.47 -38.37 -2.37
CA GLY A 29 -6.23 -39.00 -2.81
C GLY A 29 -5.43 -39.67 -1.70
N SER A 30 -4.41 -40.44 -2.10
CA SER A 30 -3.37 -40.99 -1.22
C SER A 30 -2.02 -41.02 -1.93
N ASP A 31 -0.94 -40.64 -1.23
CA ASP A 31 0.42 -40.62 -1.81
C ASP A 31 1.03 -42.02 -1.99
N THR A 32 0.33 -43.06 -1.51
CA THR A 32 0.61 -44.47 -1.80
C THR A 32 0.03 -44.93 -3.14
N ASN A 33 -0.86 -44.13 -3.76
CA ASN A 33 -1.47 -44.48 -5.04
C ASN A 33 -0.50 -44.26 -6.21
N ASP A 34 -0.82 -44.85 -7.37
CA ASP A 34 -0.03 -44.69 -8.60
C ASP A 34 -0.26 -43.34 -9.31
N GLY A 35 -1.37 -42.65 -9.03
CA GLY A 35 -1.74 -41.39 -9.64
C GLY A 35 -2.37 -41.52 -11.02
N LEU A 36 -2.51 -42.72 -11.59
CA LEU A 36 -2.82 -42.92 -13.01
C LEU A 36 -4.31 -42.83 -13.35
N THR A 37 -5.18 -42.76 -12.35
CA THR A 37 -6.62 -42.57 -12.51
C THR A 37 -7.16 -41.60 -11.47
N GLN A 38 -8.34 -41.03 -11.71
CA GLN A 38 -9.01 -40.17 -10.72
C GLN A 38 -9.28 -40.91 -9.39
N GLY A 39 -9.53 -42.23 -9.44
CA GLY A 39 -9.78 -43.05 -8.25
C GLY A 39 -8.51 -43.46 -7.50
N THR A 40 -7.35 -43.35 -8.15
CA THR A 40 -6.02 -43.61 -7.58
C THR A 40 -5.16 -42.35 -7.58
N ALA A 41 -5.78 -41.19 -7.40
CA ALA A 41 -5.07 -39.91 -7.36
C ALA A 41 -4.09 -39.82 -6.18
N TRP A 42 -3.01 -39.06 -6.37
CA TRP A 42 -2.12 -38.62 -5.28
C TRP A 42 -2.82 -37.59 -4.40
N LYS A 43 -2.34 -37.41 -3.17
CA LYS A 43 -2.94 -36.47 -2.22
C LYS A 43 -2.23 -35.12 -2.19
N THR A 44 -0.91 -35.14 -2.13
CA THR A 44 -0.10 -33.96 -1.80
C THR A 44 0.64 -33.40 -3.00
N VAL A 45 0.97 -32.11 -2.94
CA VAL A 45 1.89 -31.48 -3.89
C VAL A 45 3.31 -32.00 -3.65
N ALA A 46 3.68 -32.35 -2.42
CA ALA A 46 4.96 -32.98 -2.11
C ALA A 46 5.19 -34.27 -2.93
N LYS A 47 4.15 -35.09 -3.14
CA LYS A 47 4.23 -36.26 -4.01
C LYS A 47 4.50 -35.89 -5.46
N VAL A 48 3.84 -34.84 -5.98
CA VAL A 48 4.06 -34.31 -7.33
C VAL A 48 5.50 -33.80 -7.49
N ASN A 49 5.98 -33.00 -6.53
CA ASN A 49 7.34 -32.43 -6.54
C ASN A 49 8.43 -33.51 -6.43
N GLY A 50 8.14 -34.64 -5.78
CA GLY A 50 9.05 -35.78 -5.66
C GLY A 50 9.03 -36.75 -6.84
N ALA A 51 8.10 -36.58 -7.78
CA ALA A 51 7.99 -37.41 -8.97
C ALA A 51 8.98 -36.97 -10.08
N THR A 52 9.09 -37.77 -11.14
CA THR A 52 9.82 -37.43 -12.36
C THR A 52 8.89 -37.63 -13.54
N PHE A 53 8.68 -36.58 -14.31
CA PHE A 53 7.80 -36.58 -15.48
C PHE A 53 8.59 -36.60 -16.78
N ALA A 54 8.01 -37.20 -17.82
CA ALA A 54 8.49 -37.17 -19.19
C ALA A 54 7.85 -36.02 -19.98
N ALA A 55 8.47 -35.63 -21.09
CA ALA A 55 7.90 -34.63 -21.98
C ALA A 55 6.52 -35.08 -22.52
N GLY A 56 5.52 -34.20 -22.45
CA GLY A 56 4.14 -34.47 -22.83
C GLY A 56 3.23 -34.94 -21.68
N ASP A 57 3.78 -35.29 -20.51
CA ASP A 57 2.98 -35.72 -19.36
C ASP A 57 2.03 -34.61 -18.88
N GLN A 58 0.90 -35.02 -18.30
CA GLN A 58 -0.10 -34.14 -17.73
C GLN A 58 -0.28 -34.44 -16.24
N ILE A 59 -0.35 -33.39 -15.42
CA ILE A 59 -0.60 -33.47 -13.98
C ILE A 59 -1.85 -32.65 -13.70
N LEU A 60 -2.95 -33.35 -13.39
CA LEU A 60 -4.28 -32.78 -13.25
C LEU A 60 -4.69 -32.71 -11.78
N PHE A 61 -4.91 -31.51 -11.28
CA PHE A 61 -5.39 -31.24 -9.93
C PHE A 61 -6.92 -31.17 -9.90
N LYS A 62 -7.54 -31.78 -8.89
CA LYS A 62 -8.99 -31.78 -8.78
C LYS A 62 -9.52 -30.39 -8.46
N ARG A 63 -10.49 -29.92 -9.24
CA ARG A 63 -11.26 -28.70 -8.96
C ARG A 63 -11.90 -28.75 -7.57
N GLY A 64 -11.93 -27.60 -6.89
CA GLY A 64 -12.32 -27.45 -5.49
C GLY A 64 -11.27 -27.91 -4.46
N GLY A 65 -10.13 -28.48 -4.89
CA GLY A 65 -9.05 -28.84 -4.00
C GLY A 65 -8.26 -27.63 -3.49
N VAL A 66 -7.81 -27.69 -2.23
CA VAL A 66 -6.99 -26.66 -1.59
C VAL A 66 -5.72 -27.29 -1.04
N TRP A 67 -4.55 -26.77 -1.44
CA TRP A 67 -3.25 -27.21 -0.97
C TRP A 67 -2.47 -26.04 -0.38
N SER A 68 -1.91 -26.25 0.82
CA SER A 68 -1.05 -25.28 1.51
C SER A 68 0.45 -25.49 1.21
N GLU A 69 0.75 -26.13 0.08
CA GLU A 69 2.08 -26.56 -0.35
C GLU A 69 2.52 -25.79 -1.59
N SER A 70 3.84 -25.63 -1.78
CA SER A 70 4.41 -25.05 -2.99
C SER A 70 4.53 -26.08 -4.11
N LEU A 71 4.06 -25.75 -5.31
CA LEU A 71 4.31 -26.53 -6.53
C LEU A 71 5.66 -26.14 -7.13
N VAL A 72 6.55 -27.12 -7.29
CA VAL A 72 7.88 -26.96 -7.86
C VAL A 72 8.04 -28.01 -8.96
N PRO A 73 7.70 -27.69 -10.22
CA PRO A 73 7.79 -28.64 -11.33
C PRO A 73 9.16 -29.31 -11.40
N PRO A 74 9.26 -30.65 -11.24
CA PRO A 74 10.54 -31.33 -11.08
C PRO A 74 11.24 -31.62 -12.42
N SER A 75 10.50 -31.62 -13.53
CA SER A 75 10.96 -31.97 -14.87
C SER A 75 10.73 -30.83 -15.86
N SER A 76 11.48 -30.85 -16.97
CA SER A 76 11.19 -30.03 -18.16
C SER A 76 10.46 -30.87 -19.19
N GLY A 77 9.60 -30.23 -19.99
CA GLY A 77 9.08 -30.83 -21.22
C GLY A 77 10.10 -30.74 -22.36
N ALA A 78 9.61 -30.91 -23.58
CA ALA A 78 10.37 -30.72 -24.81
C ALA A 78 9.58 -29.90 -25.83
N SER A 79 10.26 -29.43 -26.88
CA SER A 79 9.59 -28.76 -28.00
C SER A 79 8.45 -29.62 -28.56
N GLY A 80 7.28 -29.00 -28.71
CA GLY A 80 6.03 -29.65 -29.12
C GLY A 80 5.39 -30.59 -28.08
N ASN A 81 6.09 -30.90 -26.98
CA ASN A 81 5.62 -31.80 -25.92
C ASN A 81 5.89 -31.18 -24.53
N PRO A 82 5.22 -30.07 -24.19
CA PRO A 82 5.36 -29.48 -22.86
C PRO A 82 4.79 -30.42 -21.79
N ILE A 83 5.28 -30.31 -20.56
CA ILE A 83 4.58 -30.90 -19.40
C ILE A 83 3.45 -29.94 -19.01
N ILE A 84 2.26 -30.49 -18.82
CA ILE A 84 1.05 -29.72 -18.52
C ILE A 84 0.66 -29.91 -17.05
N PHE A 85 0.50 -28.82 -16.33
CA PHE A 85 -0.14 -28.78 -15.01
C PHE A 85 -1.49 -28.09 -15.18
N ASP A 86 -2.59 -28.79 -14.93
CA ASP A 86 -3.94 -28.30 -15.21
C ASP A 86 -4.94 -28.84 -14.18
N ALA A 87 -6.23 -28.62 -14.39
CA ALA A 87 -7.32 -29.02 -13.52
C ALA A 87 -8.22 -30.10 -14.16
N TYR A 88 -8.85 -30.94 -13.33
CA TYR A 88 -9.91 -31.86 -13.74
C TYR A 88 -11.12 -31.79 -12.82
N GLY A 89 -12.27 -32.28 -13.30
CA GLY A 89 -13.55 -32.24 -12.58
C GLY A 89 -14.35 -31.00 -12.91
N THR A 90 -15.21 -30.57 -11.99
CA THR A 90 -16.11 -29.41 -12.15
C THR A 90 -15.99 -28.44 -10.98
N GLY A 91 -16.37 -27.18 -11.21
CA GLY A 91 -16.34 -26.11 -10.21
C GLY A 91 -15.03 -25.35 -10.16
N GLU A 92 -14.86 -24.60 -9.08
CA GLU A 92 -13.74 -23.69 -8.83
C GLU A 92 -12.36 -24.33 -9.06
N ALA A 93 -11.44 -23.57 -9.65
CA ALA A 93 -10.07 -24.00 -9.91
C ALA A 93 -9.34 -24.49 -8.63
N PRO A 94 -8.46 -25.50 -8.75
CA PRO A 94 -7.49 -25.86 -7.72
C PRO A 94 -6.81 -24.65 -7.08
N THR A 95 -6.80 -24.59 -5.75
CA THR A 95 -6.20 -23.49 -5.01
C THR A 95 -4.89 -23.91 -4.35
N LEU A 96 -3.79 -23.27 -4.72
CA LEU A 96 -2.56 -23.25 -3.93
C LEU A 96 -2.61 -22.04 -3.01
N THR A 97 -2.35 -22.22 -1.72
CA THR A 97 -2.50 -21.14 -0.75
C THR A 97 -1.38 -21.10 0.28
N GLY A 98 -1.05 -19.91 0.77
CA GLY A 98 -0.01 -19.73 1.78
C GLY A 98 -0.50 -19.76 3.22
N TYR A 99 -1.75 -20.16 3.47
CA TYR A 99 -2.30 -20.30 4.81
C TYR A 99 -2.59 -21.75 5.22
N VAL A 100 -2.66 -21.98 6.52
CA VAL A 100 -3.28 -23.14 7.17
C VAL A 100 -4.48 -22.68 7.99
N SER A 101 -5.62 -23.36 7.80
CA SER A 101 -6.82 -23.16 8.63
C SER A 101 -6.58 -23.71 10.04
N LEU A 102 -7.00 -22.97 11.06
CA LEU A 102 -6.85 -23.32 12.48
C LEU A 102 -8.24 -23.56 13.11
N PRO A 103 -8.91 -24.69 12.80
CA PRO A 103 -10.24 -24.99 13.33
C PRO A 103 -10.22 -25.14 14.85
N ALA A 104 -11.40 -25.05 15.49
CA ALA A 104 -11.50 -25.20 16.95
C ALA A 104 -10.83 -26.47 17.50
N SER A 105 -10.84 -27.56 16.72
CA SER A 105 -10.20 -28.84 17.08
C SER A 105 -8.67 -28.81 17.13
N SER A 106 -8.00 -27.81 16.53
CA SER A 106 -6.53 -27.72 16.58
C SER A 106 -6.01 -27.08 17.88
N TRP A 107 -6.88 -26.43 18.65
CA TRP A 107 -6.49 -25.62 19.80
C TRP A 107 -6.53 -26.40 21.12
N THR A 108 -5.53 -26.15 21.94
CA THR A 108 -5.43 -26.66 23.32
C THR A 108 -5.21 -25.49 24.27
N TRP A 109 -5.84 -25.53 25.44
CA TRP A 109 -5.61 -24.54 26.48
C TRP A 109 -4.16 -24.66 27.00
N ASP A 110 -3.47 -23.54 27.18
CA ASP A 110 -2.11 -23.52 27.72
C ASP A 110 -2.07 -22.97 29.15
N SER A 111 -2.47 -21.72 29.36
CA SER A 111 -2.51 -21.08 30.69
C SER A 111 -3.27 -19.75 30.66
N GLY A 112 -4.07 -19.46 31.69
CA GLY A 112 -4.86 -18.21 31.77
C GLY A 112 -5.69 -17.99 30.50
N ASN A 113 -5.47 -16.84 29.84
CA ASN A 113 -6.08 -16.45 28.57
C ASN A 113 -5.29 -16.90 27.33
N VAL A 114 -4.25 -17.74 27.48
CA VAL A 114 -3.40 -18.18 26.38
C VAL A 114 -3.77 -19.60 25.95
N TRP A 115 -3.98 -19.76 24.65
CA TRP A 115 -4.23 -21.03 23.96
C TRP A 115 -3.12 -21.33 22.96
N LYS A 116 -2.94 -22.60 22.61
CA LYS A 116 -1.90 -23.02 21.67
C LYS A 116 -2.33 -24.07 20.65
N THR A 117 -1.65 -24.07 19.51
CA THR A 117 -1.75 -25.08 18.45
C THR A 117 -0.39 -25.32 17.84
N THR A 118 -0.16 -26.54 17.33
CA THR A 118 1.06 -26.86 16.58
C THR A 118 0.91 -26.43 15.13
N ILE A 119 1.96 -25.83 14.57
CA ILE A 119 2.05 -25.44 13.15
C ILE A 119 3.38 -25.91 12.61
N THR A 120 3.36 -26.67 11.52
CA THR A 120 4.56 -27.17 10.83
C THR A 120 5.20 -26.06 10.00
N SER A 121 5.87 -25.10 10.65
CA SER A 121 6.67 -24.06 9.99
C SER A 121 7.83 -23.61 10.88
N ASN A 122 9.00 -23.36 10.29
CA ASN A 122 10.15 -22.83 11.03
C ASN A 122 10.06 -21.31 11.29
N SER A 123 9.16 -20.61 10.58
CA SER A 123 8.98 -19.16 10.70
C SER A 123 7.54 -18.78 10.39
N PHE A 124 6.99 -17.90 11.22
CA PHE A 124 5.60 -17.52 11.18
C PHE A 124 5.43 -16.07 11.59
N ASN A 125 4.82 -15.23 10.74
CA ASN A 125 4.70 -13.79 10.99
C ASN A 125 3.28 -13.24 10.97
N TYR A 126 2.29 -13.99 10.51
CA TYR A 126 0.94 -13.44 10.31
C TYR A 126 -0.14 -14.45 10.69
N VAL A 127 -1.00 -14.05 11.63
CA VAL A 127 -2.27 -14.72 11.96
C VAL A 127 -3.41 -13.83 11.47
N LEU A 128 -4.41 -14.44 10.86
CA LEU A 128 -5.68 -13.78 10.57
C LEU A 128 -6.75 -14.31 11.52
N PHE A 129 -7.35 -13.41 12.30
CA PHE A 129 -8.46 -13.66 13.22
C PHE A 129 -9.79 -13.30 12.54
N GLY A 130 -10.88 -14.03 12.80
CA GLY A 130 -12.14 -13.84 12.07
C GLY A 130 -12.10 -14.35 10.63
N TRP A 131 -11.21 -15.29 10.33
CA TRP A 131 -10.97 -15.86 9.00
C TRP A 131 -12.09 -16.82 8.55
N ILE A 132 -13.12 -16.34 7.86
CA ILE A 132 -14.00 -17.25 7.13
C ILE A 132 -13.30 -17.56 5.79
N GLY A 133 -13.10 -18.86 5.49
CA GLY A 133 -12.38 -19.35 4.32
C GLY A 133 -12.99 -18.94 2.97
N SER A 134 -12.75 -19.73 1.92
CA SER A 134 -13.01 -19.43 0.50
C SER A 134 -14.44 -19.03 0.08
N ASN A 135 -15.39 -18.86 1.01
CA ASN A 135 -16.81 -18.57 0.74
C ASN A 135 -17.33 -17.23 1.31
N GLY A 136 -16.47 -16.25 1.58
CA GLY A 136 -16.88 -14.85 1.81
C GLY A 136 -17.33 -14.49 3.24
N SER A 137 -16.57 -13.55 3.84
CA SER A 137 -17.00 -12.40 4.69
C SER A 137 -17.53 -12.70 6.10
N VAL A 138 -17.09 -12.08 7.22
CA VAL A 138 -16.94 -10.65 7.58
C VAL A 138 -15.93 -10.52 8.75
N GLY A 139 -15.28 -9.35 8.95
CA GLY A 139 -14.69 -8.99 10.27
C GLY A 139 -13.26 -9.48 10.58
N SER A 140 -12.44 -9.76 9.57
CA SER A 140 -11.10 -10.29 9.79
C SER A 140 -10.08 -9.24 10.27
N VAL A 141 -9.27 -9.60 11.27
CA VAL A 141 -8.24 -8.73 11.88
C VAL A 141 -6.89 -9.44 11.81
N TRP A 142 -5.87 -8.75 11.30
CA TRP A 142 -4.51 -9.27 11.30
C TRP A 142 -3.86 -9.12 12.67
N GLY A 143 -3.28 -10.20 13.15
CA GLY A 143 -2.70 -10.29 14.48
C GLY A 143 -1.45 -9.45 14.69
N THR A 144 -1.20 -9.09 15.94
CA THR A 144 0.07 -8.50 16.38
C THR A 144 1.00 -9.59 16.94
N LYS A 145 2.18 -9.75 16.32
CA LYS A 145 3.20 -10.70 16.76
C LYS A 145 4.05 -10.15 17.91
N PHE A 146 4.20 -10.91 18.98
CA PHE A 146 5.17 -10.67 20.05
C PHE A 146 6.40 -11.56 19.86
N THR A 147 7.57 -11.10 20.33
CA THR A 147 8.86 -11.83 20.18
C THR A 147 9.49 -12.23 21.52
N THR A 148 9.04 -11.65 22.62
CA THR A 148 9.62 -11.82 23.96
C THR A 148 9.08 -13.02 24.74
N GLY A 149 7.99 -13.66 24.28
CA GLY A 149 7.42 -14.86 24.89
C GLY A 149 5.90 -14.81 25.00
N LYS A 150 5.28 -15.98 25.29
CA LYS A 150 3.82 -16.10 25.46
C LYS A 150 3.26 -15.31 26.65
N SER A 151 4.09 -14.97 27.64
CA SER A 151 3.67 -14.17 28.80
C SER A 151 3.42 -12.70 28.46
N ALA A 152 3.87 -12.22 27.30
CA ALA A 152 3.61 -10.87 26.83
C ALA A 152 2.22 -10.70 26.19
N LEU A 153 1.48 -11.80 25.99
CA LEU A 153 0.15 -11.79 25.42
C LEU A 153 -0.87 -11.37 26.49
N VAL A 154 -1.40 -10.17 26.38
CA VAL A 154 -2.26 -9.53 27.39
C VAL A 154 -3.58 -8.98 26.84
N ALA A 155 -3.75 -8.91 25.52
CA ALA A 155 -4.91 -8.34 24.86
C ALA A 155 -5.34 -9.13 23.60
N PRO A 156 -6.58 -8.92 23.10
CA PRO A 156 -7.06 -9.57 21.88
C PRO A 156 -6.12 -9.41 20.67
N TYR A 157 -6.20 -10.35 19.73
CA TYR A 157 -5.44 -10.36 18.47
C TYR A 157 -3.91 -10.44 18.60
N GLN A 158 -3.40 -10.65 19.82
CA GLN A 158 -1.97 -10.84 20.08
C GLN A 158 -1.58 -12.31 19.97
N PHE A 159 -0.42 -12.59 19.37
CA PHE A 159 0.10 -13.94 19.25
C PHE A 159 1.62 -14.00 19.41
N TYR A 160 2.11 -15.19 19.77
CA TYR A 160 3.53 -15.52 19.89
C TYR A 160 3.78 -16.85 19.20
N PHE A 161 4.90 -16.99 18.51
CA PHE A 161 5.27 -18.24 17.85
C PHE A 161 6.70 -18.63 18.17
N ALA A 162 6.89 -19.85 18.66
CA ALA A 162 8.20 -20.44 18.89
C ALA A 162 8.13 -21.96 18.82
N SER A 163 9.19 -22.58 18.30
CA SER A 163 9.36 -24.03 18.28
C SER A 163 8.15 -24.79 17.71
N ASN A 164 7.61 -24.34 16.57
CA ASN A 164 6.43 -24.90 15.90
C ASN A 164 5.13 -24.82 16.70
N VAL A 165 5.06 -23.96 17.71
CA VAL A 165 3.85 -23.74 18.52
C VAL A 165 3.41 -22.28 18.39
N LEU A 166 2.17 -22.08 17.95
CA LEU A 166 1.49 -20.81 17.96
C LEU A 166 0.72 -20.66 19.29
N TYR A 167 0.96 -19.55 19.98
CA TYR A 167 0.25 -19.12 21.18
C TYR A 167 -0.59 -17.88 20.86
N VAL A 168 -1.82 -17.85 21.34
CA VAL A 168 -2.79 -16.76 21.07
C VAL A 168 -3.50 -16.36 22.35
N TYR A 169 -3.73 -15.06 22.53
CA TYR A 169 -4.59 -14.53 23.58
C TYR A 169 -6.08 -14.69 23.24
N SER A 170 -6.89 -15.20 24.17
CA SER A 170 -8.34 -15.30 24.09
C SER A 170 -8.97 -14.69 25.36
N PRO A 171 -9.71 -13.57 25.26
CA PRO A 171 -10.15 -12.77 26.42
C PRO A 171 -11.00 -13.51 27.45
N THR A 172 -11.82 -14.47 27.01
CA THR A 172 -12.76 -15.21 27.86
C THR A 172 -12.20 -16.56 28.32
N ALA A 173 -10.89 -16.79 28.13
CA ALA A 173 -10.23 -18.10 28.27
C ALA A 173 -10.92 -19.22 27.48
N SER A 174 -11.78 -18.89 26.50
CA SER A 174 -12.44 -19.85 25.62
C SER A 174 -11.58 -20.14 24.40
N ASN A 175 -11.90 -21.22 23.69
CA ASN A 175 -11.21 -21.60 22.46
C ASN A 175 -11.15 -20.41 21.49
N PRO A 176 -9.95 -20.01 21.01
CA PRO A 176 -9.80 -18.80 20.24
C PRO A 176 -10.52 -18.88 18.88
N ALA A 177 -10.58 -20.05 18.23
CA ALA A 177 -11.38 -20.20 17.02
C ALA A 177 -12.88 -20.08 17.28
N THR A 178 -13.36 -20.32 18.51
CA THR A 178 -14.76 -20.04 18.88
C THR A 178 -14.96 -18.56 19.20
N TYR A 179 -14.05 -17.95 19.96
CA TYR A 179 -14.14 -16.54 20.35
C TYR A 179 -14.02 -15.58 19.17
N TYR A 180 -13.03 -15.79 18.32
CA TYR A 180 -12.81 -14.99 17.10
C TYR A 180 -13.60 -15.51 15.89
N GLY A 181 -14.40 -16.57 16.07
CA GLY A 181 -15.18 -17.24 15.01
C GLY A 181 -14.37 -18.17 14.11
N SER A 182 -13.15 -17.78 13.75
CA SER A 182 -12.29 -18.56 12.85
C SER A 182 -10.88 -17.96 12.77
N MET A 183 -9.89 -18.80 12.42
CA MET A 183 -8.49 -18.39 12.41
C MET A 183 -7.70 -19.07 11.31
N ALA A 184 -6.71 -18.36 10.75
CA ALA A 184 -5.71 -18.92 9.85
C ALA A 184 -4.32 -18.40 10.17
N ALA A 185 -3.33 -19.25 9.91
CA ALA A 185 -1.92 -18.92 10.01
C ALA A 185 -1.29 -18.86 8.62
N MET A 186 -0.62 -17.77 8.28
CA MET A 186 0.17 -17.68 7.04
C MET A 186 1.50 -18.42 7.22
N LEU A 187 1.67 -19.54 6.52
CA LEU A 187 2.75 -20.51 6.69
C LEU A 187 4.07 -20.07 6.07
N MET A 188 4.03 -19.12 5.15
CA MET A 188 5.18 -18.74 4.35
C MET A 188 5.70 -17.39 4.81
N THR A 189 6.95 -17.36 5.26
CA THR A 189 7.67 -16.11 5.61
C THR A 189 8.62 -15.67 4.49
N ASN A 190 8.78 -16.47 3.42
CA ASN A 190 9.60 -16.14 2.24
C ASN A 190 9.12 -16.92 0.98
N GLY A 191 7.84 -17.28 0.91
CA GLY A 191 7.36 -18.41 0.12
C GLY A 191 6.74 -18.06 -1.23
N GLN A 192 6.86 -19.02 -2.14
CA GLN A 192 6.43 -18.99 -3.52
C GLN A 192 5.43 -20.14 -3.70
N LEU A 193 4.22 -19.86 -4.19
CA LEU A 193 3.23 -20.92 -4.37
C LEU A 193 3.55 -21.80 -5.58
N LEU A 194 4.01 -21.18 -6.66
CA LEU A 194 4.50 -21.86 -7.84
C LEU A 194 5.93 -21.39 -8.14
N TYR A 195 6.88 -22.33 -8.16
CA TYR A 195 8.29 -22.04 -8.41
C TYR A 195 8.85 -22.82 -9.58
N ILE A 196 9.21 -22.10 -10.63
CA ILE A 196 9.87 -22.65 -11.81
C ILE A 196 11.32 -22.16 -11.80
N ASN A 197 12.27 -23.08 -11.69
CA ASN A 197 13.68 -22.73 -11.61
C ASN A 197 14.55 -23.66 -12.48
N GLY A 198 15.08 -23.11 -13.57
CA GLY A 198 15.84 -23.88 -14.55
C GLY A 198 15.01 -24.98 -15.23
N LYS A 199 13.71 -24.74 -15.44
CA LYS A 199 12.82 -25.67 -16.14
C LYS A 199 12.22 -25.00 -17.37
N SER A 200 11.95 -25.80 -18.39
CA SER A 200 11.46 -25.31 -19.67
C SER A 200 10.36 -26.19 -20.23
N TRP A 201 9.62 -25.66 -21.21
CA TRP A 201 8.53 -26.37 -21.90
C TRP A 201 7.47 -26.82 -20.89
N LEU A 202 6.95 -25.87 -20.12
CA LEU A 202 5.88 -26.09 -19.16
C LEU A 202 4.65 -25.26 -19.53
N GLN A 203 3.48 -25.86 -19.36
CA GLN A 203 2.20 -25.17 -19.47
C GLN A 203 1.45 -25.35 -18.16
N ILE A 204 1.01 -24.25 -17.56
CA ILE A 204 0.35 -24.24 -16.25
C ILE A 204 -0.96 -23.48 -16.38
N GLN A 205 -2.07 -24.14 -16.05
CA GLN A 205 -3.41 -23.60 -16.23
C GLN A 205 -4.38 -23.87 -15.09
N HIS A 206 -5.37 -23.00 -14.98
CA HIS A 206 -6.53 -23.16 -14.09
C HIS A 206 -6.15 -23.33 -12.62
N PHE A 207 -5.32 -22.42 -12.10
CA PHE A 207 -4.97 -22.38 -10.68
C PHE A 207 -5.36 -21.04 -10.04
N LYS A 208 -5.82 -21.12 -8.79
CA LYS A 208 -5.90 -19.99 -7.87
C LYS A 208 -4.70 -20.01 -6.93
N LEU A 209 -3.99 -18.89 -6.84
CA LEU A 209 -2.84 -18.68 -5.97
C LEU A 209 -3.22 -17.58 -4.97
N THR A 210 -3.28 -17.91 -3.68
CA THR A 210 -3.83 -16.96 -2.67
C THR A 210 -2.99 -16.92 -1.38
N TYR A 211 -3.04 -15.80 -0.66
CA TYR A 211 -2.44 -15.66 0.69
C TYR A 211 -0.94 -15.93 0.75
N PHE A 212 -0.17 -15.33 -0.16
CA PHE A 212 1.30 -15.43 -0.19
C PHE A 212 1.96 -14.10 0.16
N ASP A 213 3.17 -14.18 0.72
CA ASP A 213 3.91 -13.02 1.22
C ASP A 213 4.98 -12.52 0.24
N THR A 214 5.45 -13.38 -0.66
CA THR A 214 6.55 -13.01 -1.56
C THR A 214 6.20 -13.25 -3.02
N TYR A 215 5.78 -14.46 -3.41
CA TYR A 215 5.50 -14.76 -4.81
C TYR A 215 4.28 -15.66 -4.97
N GLY A 216 3.35 -15.28 -5.84
CA GLY A 216 2.36 -16.21 -6.35
C GLY A 216 3.07 -17.18 -7.29
N VAL A 217 3.60 -16.63 -8.39
CA VAL A 217 4.47 -17.34 -9.33
C VAL A 217 5.86 -16.72 -9.33
N ARG A 218 6.90 -17.55 -9.21
CA ARG A 218 8.30 -17.17 -9.40
C ARG A 218 8.96 -18.01 -10.47
N ILE A 219 9.50 -17.34 -11.50
CA ILE A 219 10.24 -17.96 -12.60
C ILE A 219 11.68 -17.44 -12.58
N GLY A 220 12.63 -18.34 -12.36
CA GLY A 220 14.06 -18.00 -12.24
C GLY A 220 14.97 -19.05 -12.88
N GLY A 221 16.28 -18.88 -12.73
CA GLY A 221 17.28 -19.75 -13.35
C GLY A 221 17.18 -19.74 -14.88
N ALA A 222 17.75 -20.75 -15.54
CA ALA A 222 17.69 -20.91 -16.99
C ALA A 222 16.32 -21.45 -17.47
N SER A 223 15.23 -20.84 -17.01
CA SER A 223 13.86 -21.19 -17.41
C SER A 223 13.48 -20.45 -18.69
N ASP A 224 12.81 -21.13 -19.61
CA ASP A 224 12.34 -20.59 -20.90
C ASP A 224 11.24 -21.49 -21.49
N HIS A 225 10.48 -21.03 -22.49
CA HIS A 225 9.36 -21.77 -23.07
C HIS A 225 8.29 -22.13 -22.01
N ILE A 226 7.82 -21.13 -21.28
CA ILE A 226 6.82 -21.27 -20.22
C ILE A 226 5.52 -20.59 -20.64
N THR A 227 4.40 -21.30 -20.48
CA THR A 227 3.06 -20.73 -20.62
C THR A 227 2.35 -20.79 -19.28
N ILE A 228 1.95 -19.64 -18.76
CA ILE A 228 1.01 -19.51 -17.64
C ILE A 228 -0.29 -18.97 -18.21
N ALA A 229 -1.38 -19.72 -18.10
CA ALA A 229 -2.66 -19.28 -18.62
C ALA A 229 -3.82 -19.52 -17.66
N ASN A 230 -4.82 -18.65 -17.63
CA ASN A 230 -6.04 -18.86 -16.85
C ASN A 230 -5.71 -19.08 -15.35
N VAL A 231 -4.76 -18.29 -14.83
CA VAL A 231 -4.27 -18.36 -13.44
C VAL A 231 -4.63 -17.06 -12.73
N TYR A 232 -5.13 -17.19 -11.51
CA TYR A 232 -5.44 -16.06 -10.62
C TYR A 232 -4.44 -15.99 -9.48
N SER A 233 -3.88 -14.80 -9.23
CA SER A 233 -2.84 -14.57 -8.24
C SER A 233 -3.20 -13.39 -7.34
N ASP A 234 -3.48 -13.69 -6.07
CA ASP A 234 -3.87 -12.71 -5.06
C ASP A 234 -3.06 -12.85 -3.77
N GLY A 235 -2.17 -11.89 -3.53
CA GLY A 235 -1.29 -11.89 -2.37
C GLY A 235 -2.05 -11.82 -1.04
N MET A 236 -3.06 -10.95 -0.94
CA MET A 236 -3.89 -10.64 0.25
C MET A 236 -3.16 -10.32 1.58
N ILE A 237 -1.85 -10.56 1.71
CA ILE A 237 -1.14 -10.33 2.98
C ILE A 237 -0.81 -8.84 3.10
N PRO A 238 -1.39 -8.15 4.09
CA PRO A 238 -1.43 -6.69 4.12
C PRO A 238 -0.08 -6.03 4.38
N ALA A 239 0.85 -6.65 5.10
CA ALA A 239 1.89 -5.85 5.75
C ALA A 239 3.26 -6.51 5.91
N GLY A 240 4.31 -5.72 5.76
CA GLY A 240 5.73 -6.10 5.83
C GLY A 240 6.21 -6.91 4.63
N THR A 241 5.31 -7.22 3.71
CA THR A 241 5.51 -8.16 2.60
C THR A 241 5.51 -7.44 1.27
N THR A 242 6.25 -7.97 0.30
CA THR A 242 6.24 -7.48 -1.09
C THR A 242 5.77 -8.60 -2.01
N PRO A 243 4.50 -9.04 -1.92
CA PRO A 243 4.02 -10.12 -2.75
C PRO A 243 4.01 -9.67 -4.21
N HIS A 244 4.60 -10.46 -5.08
CA HIS A 244 4.51 -10.29 -6.52
C HIS A 244 3.60 -11.38 -7.08
N GLY A 245 2.56 -10.97 -7.81
CA GLY A 245 1.61 -11.92 -8.39
C GLY A 245 2.30 -12.88 -9.35
N PHE A 246 3.02 -12.31 -10.32
CA PHE A 246 3.88 -13.00 -11.27
C PHE A 246 5.25 -12.32 -11.32
N TYR A 247 6.29 -13.05 -10.93
CA TYR A 247 7.66 -12.56 -10.89
C TYR A 247 8.58 -13.38 -11.80
N VAL A 248 9.28 -12.71 -12.70
CA VAL A 248 10.27 -13.32 -13.58
C VAL A 248 11.63 -12.65 -13.39
N SER A 249 12.64 -13.46 -13.12
CA SER A 249 14.04 -13.07 -13.04
C SER A 249 14.93 -14.14 -13.68
N ALA A 250 14.44 -14.76 -14.76
CA ALA A 250 15.13 -15.85 -15.45
C ALA A 250 16.44 -15.36 -16.09
N SER A 251 17.46 -16.21 -16.05
CA SER A 251 18.77 -15.96 -16.65
C SER A 251 19.37 -17.27 -17.15
N PRO A 252 19.81 -17.37 -18.43
CA PRO A 252 19.86 -16.32 -19.46
C PRO A 252 18.50 -15.72 -19.83
N ALA A 253 18.53 -14.60 -20.57
CA ALA A 253 17.33 -13.86 -20.97
C ALA A 253 16.29 -14.80 -21.61
N PRO A 254 15.06 -14.88 -21.10
CA PRO A 254 14.04 -15.73 -21.68
C PRO A 254 13.64 -15.22 -23.06
N THR A 255 13.44 -16.16 -23.97
CA THR A 255 13.10 -15.89 -25.37
C THR A 255 11.66 -16.25 -25.69
N ASP A 256 11.00 -17.01 -24.83
CA ASP A 256 9.65 -17.52 -25.06
C ASP A 256 8.88 -17.72 -23.74
N MET A 257 8.14 -16.71 -23.28
CA MET A 257 7.24 -16.84 -22.13
C MET A 257 5.90 -16.18 -22.40
N LYS A 258 4.81 -16.83 -22.00
CA LYS A 258 3.44 -16.33 -22.20
C LYS A 258 2.66 -16.28 -20.89
N PHE A 259 2.02 -15.15 -20.66
CA PHE A 259 1.02 -14.91 -19.64
C PHE A 259 -0.29 -14.60 -20.35
N TYR A 260 -1.21 -15.55 -20.31
CA TYR A 260 -2.45 -15.50 -21.07
C TYR A 260 -3.64 -15.54 -20.14
N ASN A 261 -4.49 -14.52 -20.21
CA ASN A 261 -5.72 -14.50 -19.43
C ASN A 261 -5.49 -14.69 -17.91
N VAL A 262 -4.44 -14.05 -17.38
CA VAL A 262 -4.07 -14.17 -15.96
C VAL A 262 -4.41 -12.91 -15.20
N ASP A 263 -4.67 -13.10 -13.92
CA ASP A 263 -5.18 -12.08 -12.99
C ASP A 263 -4.20 -11.87 -11.84
N ALA A 264 -3.80 -10.63 -11.59
CA ALA A 264 -2.84 -10.27 -10.54
C ALA A 264 -3.39 -9.15 -9.63
N HIS A 265 -4.01 -9.54 -8.52
CA HIS A 265 -4.76 -8.62 -7.67
C HIS A 265 -4.17 -8.48 -6.28
N ARG A 266 -4.32 -7.29 -5.68
CA ARG A 266 -3.95 -7.01 -4.27
C ARG A 266 -2.52 -7.45 -3.88
N ASN A 267 -1.62 -7.47 -4.84
CA ASN A 267 -0.20 -7.73 -4.64
C ASN A 267 0.52 -6.42 -4.29
N TYR A 268 1.82 -6.51 -4.02
CA TYR A 268 2.70 -5.35 -4.10
C TYR A 268 2.86 -4.90 -5.55
N ASN A 269 3.32 -5.81 -6.42
CA ASN A 269 3.18 -5.66 -7.87
C ASN A 269 2.36 -6.82 -8.44
N GLY A 270 1.48 -6.54 -9.40
CA GLY A 270 0.78 -7.59 -10.12
C GLY A 270 1.75 -8.45 -10.93
N PHE A 271 2.43 -7.82 -11.88
CA PHE A 271 3.49 -8.41 -12.70
C PHE A 271 4.82 -7.69 -12.46
N ARG A 272 5.92 -8.43 -12.36
CA ARG A 272 7.26 -7.86 -12.30
C ARG A 272 8.26 -8.69 -13.09
N PHE A 273 8.97 -8.04 -14.00
CA PHE A 273 9.95 -8.65 -14.89
C PHE A 273 11.30 -7.96 -14.68
N ASP A 274 12.29 -8.67 -14.16
CA ASP A 274 13.64 -8.15 -13.90
C ASP A 274 14.66 -8.79 -14.85
N GLY A 275 15.74 -8.07 -15.18
CA GLY A 275 16.86 -8.59 -15.96
C GLY A 275 16.83 -8.14 -17.42
N SER A 276 16.91 -9.08 -18.35
CA SER A 276 16.72 -8.83 -19.78
C SER A 276 15.84 -9.92 -20.38
N ALA A 277 15.04 -9.58 -21.39
CA ALA A 277 14.15 -10.51 -22.06
C ALA A 277 13.96 -10.11 -23.53
N SER A 278 13.63 -11.06 -24.40
CA SER A 278 13.35 -10.79 -25.81
C SER A 278 12.04 -11.40 -26.32
N GLY A 279 11.26 -12.06 -25.46
CA GLY A 279 10.03 -12.74 -25.88
C GLY A 279 9.08 -13.07 -24.74
N ILE A 280 8.86 -12.11 -23.83
CA ILE A 280 7.77 -12.21 -22.85
C ILE A 280 6.51 -11.57 -23.43
N VAL A 281 5.41 -12.31 -23.42
CA VAL A 281 4.09 -11.86 -23.89
C VAL A 281 3.10 -11.88 -22.71
N VAL A 282 2.42 -10.76 -22.48
CA VAL A 282 1.33 -10.59 -21.51
C VAL A 282 0.08 -10.20 -22.29
N ARG A 283 -0.93 -11.06 -22.33
CA ARG A 283 -2.10 -10.83 -23.18
C ARG A 283 -3.40 -11.17 -22.49
N ASN A 284 -4.42 -10.32 -22.65
CA ASN A 284 -5.71 -10.47 -21.99
C ASN A 284 -5.60 -10.50 -20.45
N CYS A 285 -4.62 -9.79 -19.87
CA CYS A 285 -4.29 -9.89 -18.45
C CYS A 285 -4.78 -8.68 -17.65
N ARG A 286 -5.07 -8.90 -16.36
CA ARG A 286 -5.57 -7.84 -15.48
C ARG A 286 -4.74 -7.72 -14.21
N ALA A 287 -4.65 -6.49 -13.70
CA ALA A 287 -4.02 -6.23 -12.42
C ALA A 287 -4.73 -5.09 -11.67
N TYR A 288 -5.41 -5.42 -10.57
CA TYR A 288 -6.22 -4.45 -9.82
C TYR A 288 -5.80 -4.31 -8.37
N GLY A 289 -5.77 -3.05 -7.91
CA GLY A 289 -5.58 -2.74 -6.50
C GLY A 289 -4.22 -3.16 -5.94
N ASN A 290 -3.19 -3.30 -6.76
CA ASN A 290 -1.83 -3.60 -6.30
C ASN A 290 -1.20 -2.36 -5.65
N ARG A 291 -0.36 -2.56 -4.62
CA ARG A 291 0.15 -1.46 -3.79
C ARG A 291 1.06 -0.50 -4.55
N ASN A 292 1.83 -1.02 -5.50
CA ASN A 292 2.80 -0.27 -6.27
C ASN A 292 2.45 -0.25 -7.76
N HIS A 293 2.69 -1.33 -8.51
CA HIS A 293 2.40 -1.38 -9.95
C HIS A 293 1.45 -2.52 -10.33
N GLY A 294 0.64 -2.29 -11.36
CA GLY A 294 0.00 -3.37 -12.11
C GLY A 294 1.06 -4.22 -12.80
N LEU A 295 2.00 -3.57 -13.52
CA LEU A 295 3.08 -4.16 -14.29
C LEU A 295 4.39 -3.36 -14.11
N GLU A 296 5.42 -3.98 -13.53
CA GLU A 296 6.77 -3.40 -13.44
C GLU A 296 7.71 -4.11 -14.43
N ASP A 297 8.10 -3.42 -15.51
CA ASP A 297 9.04 -3.94 -16.51
C ASP A 297 10.44 -3.32 -16.34
N ASN A 298 11.35 -4.08 -15.74
CA ASN A 298 12.76 -3.74 -15.57
C ASN A 298 13.66 -4.47 -16.60
N THR A 299 13.09 -4.99 -17.70
CA THR A 299 13.83 -5.74 -18.73
C THR A 299 14.42 -4.87 -19.85
N GLY A 300 14.11 -3.56 -19.84
CA GLY A 300 14.47 -2.63 -20.91
C GLY A 300 13.55 -2.71 -22.13
N GLY A 301 12.27 -3.07 -21.94
CA GLY A 301 11.27 -3.18 -23.01
C GLY A 301 11.14 -4.58 -23.62
N GLY A 302 11.58 -5.62 -22.90
CA GLY A 302 11.49 -7.03 -23.32
C GLY A 302 10.12 -7.67 -23.10
N VAL A 303 9.15 -6.93 -22.55
CA VAL A 303 7.79 -7.39 -22.28
C VAL A 303 6.82 -6.75 -23.28
N ASN A 304 6.15 -7.60 -24.08
CA ASN A 304 5.07 -7.18 -24.95
C ASN A 304 3.72 -7.41 -24.26
N PHE A 305 2.96 -6.35 -24.03
CA PHE A 305 1.64 -6.44 -23.41
C PHE A 305 0.53 -5.86 -24.29
N ASP A 306 -0.58 -6.57 -24.40
CA ASP A 306 -1.73 -6.20 -25.25
C ASP A 306 -3.04 -6.70 -24.64
N TYR A 307 -4.14 -6.01 -24.89
CA TYR A 307 -5.46 -6.32 -24.32
C TYR A 307 -5.48 -6.44 -22.79
N CYS A 308 -4.65 -5.64 -22.12
CA CYS A 308 -4.53 -5.66 -20.67
C CYS A 308 -5.36 -4.55 -20.01
N HIS A 309 -5.69 -4.76 -18.74
CA HIS A 309 -6.32 -3.73 -17.91
C HIS A 309 -5.67 -3.66 -16.53
N PHE A 310 -5.03 -2.53 -16.25
CA PHE A 310 -4.43 -2.22 -14.96
C PHE A 310 -5.19 -1.05 -14.35
N TYR A 311 -5.70 -1.22 -13.12
CA TYR A 311 -6.59 -0.24 -12.50
C TYR A 311 -6.41 -0.16 -10.99
N GLY A 312 -6.43 1.07 -10.47
CA GLY A 312 -6.37 1.33 -9.03
C GLY A 312 -5.08 0.87 -8.36
N ASN A 313 -3.97 0.75 -9.10
CA ASN A 313 -2.66 0.41 -8.52
C ASN A 313 -1.94 1.67 -8.00
N GLY A 314 -0.97 1.52 -7.10
CA GLY A 314 -0.23 2.64 -6.52
C GLY A 314 -1.01 3.34 -5.41
N LEU A 315 -0.99 2.80 -4.19
CA LEU A 315 -1.77 3.31 -3.06
C LEU A 315 -1.22 4.60 -2.47
N ALA A 316 0.05 4.88 -2.69
CA ALA A 316 0.75 6.05 -2.16
C ALA A 316 0.58 7.30 -3.03
N VAL A 317 -0.23 7.24 -4.10
CA VAL A 317 -0.46 8.36 -5.01
C VAL A 317 -1.92 8.38 -5.46
N VAL A 318 -2.42 9.57 -5.79
CA VAL A 318 -3.78 9.75 -6.33
C VAL A 318 -3.90 9.04 -7.68
N ILE A 319 -2.97 9.31 -8.59
CA ILE A 319 -2.94 8.75 -9.95
C ILE A 319 -2.45 7.31 -9.91
N SER A 320 -3.12 6.40 -10.62
CA SER A 320 -2.59 5.05 -10.82
C SER A 320 -1.29 5.06 -11.61
N THR A 321 -0.27 4.37 -11.11
CA THR A 321 1.03 4.20 -11.77
C THR A 321 1.20 2.74 -12.16
N ASP A 322 0.66 2.36 -13.31
CA ASP A 322 0.52 0.95 -13.66
C ASP A 322 1.73 0.35 -14.37
N THR A 323 2.50 1.15 -15.11
CA THR A 323 3.77 0.76 -15.75
C THR A 323 4.82 1.85 -15.55
N ALA A 324 6.10 1.47 -15.53
CA ALA A 324 7.19 2.42 -15.68
C ALA A 324 7.17 3.02 -17.10
N GLY A 325 6.33 4.03 -17.35
CA GLY A 325 6.26 4.74 -18.64
C GLY A 325 4.88 4.86 -19.30
N GLY A 326 3.79 4.33 -18.72
CA GLY A 326 2.42 4.46 -19.22
C GLY A 326 1.84 3.20 -19.91
N VAL A 327 0.53 3.00 -19.79
CA VAL A 327 -0.22 1.79 -20.23
C VAL A 327 -0.59 1.83 -21.73
N ALA A 328 -0.19 2.90 -22.45
CA ALA A 328 -0.64 3.18 -23.81
C ALA A 328 -0.05 2.19 -24.83
N GLY A 329 -0.80 1.11 -25.08
CA GLY A 329 -0.71 0.21 -26.23
C GLY A 329 -2.05 0.17 -26.95
N ALA A 330 -2.08 -0.27 -28.22
CA ALA A 330 -3.24 -0.04 -29.11
C ALA A 330 -4.57 -0.65 -28.65
N ASN A 331 -4.58 -1.71 -27.82
CA ASN A 331 -5.81 -2.38 -27.38
C ASN A 331 -5.97 -2.50 -25.85
N ASN A 332 -5.13 -1.82 -25.06
CA ASN A 332 -5.26 -1.85 -23.60
C ASN A 332 -6.43 -0.97 -23.12
N VAL A 333 -7.07 -1.36 -22.04
CA VAL A 333 -8.10 -0.53 -21.40
C VAL A 333 -7.43 0.66 -20.70
N PRO A 334 -7.91 1.90 -20.91
CA PRO A 334 -7.34 3.08 -20.25
C PRO A 334 -7.35 2.97 -18.73
N GLN A 335 -6.27 3.45 -18.08
CA GLN A 335 -6.02 3.33 -16.64
C GLN A 335 -7.07 3.96 -15.70
N TYR A 336 -8.01 4.76 -16.24
CA TYR A 336 -9.09 5.38 -15.47
C TYR A 336 -10.48 4.84 -15.83
N THR A 337 -10.55 3.83 -16.69
CA THR A 337 -11.80 3.14 -16.99
C THR A 337 -12.07 2.12 -15.90
N ALA A 338 -13.01 2.40 -15.00
CA ALA A 338 -13.28 1.53 -13.86
C ALA A 338 -13.73 0.11 -14.29
N PRO A 339 -13.16 -0.96 -13.70
CA PRO A 339 -13.67 -2.31 -13.91
C PRO A 339 -15.01 -2.48 -13.20
N GLN A 340 -15.88 -3.33 -13.76
CA GLN A 340 -17.05 -3.83 -13.05
C GLN A 340 -16.71 -5.20 -12.49
N ALA A 341 -16.39 -5.30 -11.19
CA ALA A 341 -16.04 -6.55 -10.50
C ALA A 341 -17.20 -7.05 -9.62
N VAL A 342 -17.20 -8.33 -9.27
CA VAL A 342 -18.27 -8.93 -8.46
C VAL A 342 -18.38 -8.28 -7.08
N GLU A 343 -17.25 -8.14 -6.40
CA GLU A 343 -17.20 -7.48 -5.10
C GLU A 343 -15.83 -6.84 -4.92
N PHE A 344 -15.78 -5.55 -4.60
CA PHE A 344 -14.51 -4.88 -4.33
C PHE A 344 -14.53 -4.03 -3.06
N GLN A 345 -15.72 -3.70 -2.55
CA GLN A 345 -15.90 -2.77 -1.45
C GLN A 345 -15.82 -3.51 -0.11
N LYS A 346 -14.64 -4.07 0.17
CA LYS A 346 -14.36 -4.71 1.46
C LYS A 346 -14.46 -3.72 2.62
N TYR A 347 -14.09 -2.46 2.37
CA TYR A 347 -14.09 -1.38 3.35
C TYR A 347 -14.83 -0.14 2.83
N PRO A 348 -15.54 0.61 3.69
CA PRO A 348 -16.08 1.91 3.30
C PRO A 348 -14.94 2.91 3.10
N ALA A 349 -14.86 3.53 1.92
CA ALA A 349 -13.89 4.57 1.64
C ALA A 349 -14.14 5.81 2.51
N ARG A 350 -13.11 6.28 3.22
CA ARG A 350 -13.19 7.47 4.08
C ARG A 350 -12.18 8.50 3.61
N ILE A 351 -12.67 9.68 3.25
CA ILE A 351 -11.85 10.71 2.62
C ILE A 351 -12.01 12.02 3.38
N THR A 352 -10.90 12.65 3.78
CA THR A 352 -10.94 14.00 4.36
C THR A 352 -10.60 15.05 3.32
N LEU A 353 -11.25 16.22 3.41
CA LEU A 353 -10.98 17.37 2.56
C LEU A 353 -10.48 18.54 3.42
N THR A 354 -9.34 19.12 3.06
CA THR A 354 -8.71 20.21 3.81
C THR A 354 -8.22 21.32 2.89
N GLU A 355 -8.52 22.56 3.23
CA GLU A 355 -7.80 23.72 2.67
C GLU A 355 -6.73 24.19 3.65
N ASP A 356 -5.52 24.43 3.16
CA ASP A 356 -4.34 24.80 3.96
C ASP A 356 -3.93 26.26 3.75
N ASP A 357 -3.27 26.83 4.77
CA ASP A 357 -2.56 28.12 4.81
C ASP A 357 -3.33 29.42 5.16
N PRO A 358 -4.64 29.48 5.45
CA PRO A 358 -5.22 30.71 5.99
C PRO A 358 -4.47 31.19 7.24
N GLY A 359 -4.14 32.48 7.27
CA GLY A 359 -3.33 33.10 8.33
C GLY A 359 -1.85 33.23 7.99
N LEU A 360 -1.30 32.35 7.14
CA LEU A 360 -0.04 32.59 6.44
C LEU A 360 -0.28 33.47 5.21
N ILE A 361 -1.36 33.18 4.49
CA ILE A 361 -1.89 33.95 3.36
C ILE A 361 -3.35 34.34 3.62
N ASP A 362 -3.80 35.44 3.02
CA ASP A 362 -5.20 35.86 3.12
C ASP A 362 -6.07 35.07 2.14
N ALA A 363 -6.52 33.91 2.59
CA ALA A 363 -7.38 33.00 1.84
C ALA A 363 -8.88 33.15 2.22
N GLY A 364 -9.26 34.16 3.01
CA GLY A 364 -10.61 34.25 3.59
C GLY A 364 -11.72 34.25 2.54
N ALA A 365 -11.62 35.13 1.54
CA ALA A 365 -12.60 35.23 0.46
C ALA A 365 -12.60 33.98 -0.44
N TYR A 366 -11.45 33.32 -0.59
CA TYR A 366 -11.34 32.09 -1.36
C TYR A 366 -12.04 30.93 -0.67
N VAL A 367 -11.78 30.73 0.62
CA VAL A 367 -12.45 29.71 1.43
C VAL A 367 -13.97 29.90 1.35
N ASP A 368 -14.45 31.12 1.62
CA ASP A 368 -15.88 31.46 1.56
C ASP A 368 -16.51 31.15 0.20
N SER A 369 -15.74 31.21 -0.90
CA SER A 369 -16.25 30.94 -2.24
C SER A 369 -16.67 29.49 -2.47
N PHE A 370 -16.04 28.52 -1.80
CA PHE A 370 -16.35 27.09 -1.98
C PHE A 370 -17.18 26.49 -0.86
N LEU A 371 -17.31 27.15 0.31
CA LEU A 371 -18.15 26.67 1.41
C LEU A 371 -19.59 26.30 1.00
N PRO A 372 -20.27 27.06 0.10
CA PRO A 372 -21.60 26.67 -0.36
C PRO A 372 -21.68 25.29 -1.02
N GLN A 373 -20.58 24.80 -1.61
CA GLN A 373 -20.55 23.45 -2.20
C GLN A 373 -20.64 22.36 -1.14
N PHE A 374 -20.04 22.58 0.03
CA PHE A 374 -20.15 21.68 1.18
C PHE A 374 -21.54 21.76 1.81
N ASP A 375 -22.07 22.97 2.00
CA ASP A 375 -23.38 23.20 2.62
C ASP A 375 -24.52 22.53 1.86
N GLN A 376 -24.52 22.66 0.53
CA GLN A 376 -25.52 22.03 -0.34
C GLN A 376 -25.57 20.50 -0.22
N ARG A 377 -24.48 19.88 0.26
CA ARG A 377 -24.33 18.44 0.43
C ARG A 377 -24.39 17.99 1.90
N GLY A 378 -24.63 18.92 2.83
CA GLY A 378 -24.65 18.64 4.27
C GLY A 378 -23.28 18.21 4.82
N LEU A 379 -22.19 18.66 4.19
CA LEU A 379 -20.83 18.31 4.54
C LEU A 379 -20.09 19.51 5.14
N GLN A 380 -18.89 19.26 5.68
CA GLN A 380 -18.01 20.27 6.25
C GLN A 380 -16.57 20.05 5.74
N PRO A 381 -15.85 21.10 5.33
CA PRO A 381 -14.42 21.01 5.08
C PRO A 381 -13.64 21.10 6.40
N SER A 382 -12.39 20.67 6.34
CA SER A 382 -11.37 21.08 7.30
C SER A 382 -10.62 22.31 6.75
N ILE A 383 -10.20 23.21 7.64
CA ILE A 383 -9.45 24.42 7.30
C ILE A 383 -8.23 24.49 8.23
N ALA A 384 -7.03 24.36 7.69
CA ALA A 384 -5.80 24.27 8.46
C ALA A 384 -5.11 25.64 8.54
N ILE A 385 -5.18 26.29 9.70
CA ILE A 385 -4.72 27.68 9.88
C ILE A 385 -3.31 27.77 10.44
N VAL A 386 -2.53 28.72 9.95
CA VAL A 386 -1.22 29.10 10.50
C VAL A 386 -1.41 30.27 11.45
N THR A 387 -0.80 30.23 12.64
CA THR A 387 -1.18 31.13 13.75
C THR A 387 -0.14 32.18 14.17
N GLY A 388 1.09 32.10 13.64
CA GLY A 388 2.24 32.88 14.12
C GLY A 388 2.46 34.23 13.46
N TYR A 389 1.58 34.65 12.55
CA TYR A 389 1.72 35.88 11.78
C TYR A 389 0.72 36.95 12.22
N ASP A 390 1.04 38.22 11.97
CA ASP A 390 0.12 39.34 12.23
C ASP A 390 -1.19 39.19 11.45
N LEU A 391 -1.14 38.58 10.28
CA LEU A 391 -2.31 38.25 9.47
C LEU A 391 -3.25 37.30 10.22
N SER A 392 -2.75 36.26 10.90
CA SER A 392 -3.56 35.37 11.72
C SER A 392 -4.36 36.12 12.78
N ASN A 393 -3.75 37.15 13.41
CA ASN A 393 -4.46 38.01 14.37
C ASN A 393 -5.55 38.87 13.71
N GLN A 394 -5.31 39.36 12.49
CA GLN A 394 -6.31 40.11 11.72
C GLN A 394 -7.46 39.20 11.25
N MET A 395 -7.19 37.93 11.00
CA MET A 395 -8.16 36.94 10.54
C MET A 395 -8.95 36.26 11.66
N ILE A 396 -8.68 36.54 12.96
CA ILE A 396 -9.44 35.97 14.09
C ILE A 396 -10.97 36.04 13.89
N PRO A 397 -11.56 37.19 13.47
CA PRO A 397 -13.01 37.25 13.25
C PRO A 397 -13.49 36.28 12.17
N LYS A 398 -12.71 36.09 11.11
CA LYS A 398 -13.01 35.18 10.01
C LYS A 398 -12.88 33.71 10.44
N PHE A 399 -11.85 33.37 11.20
CA PHE A 399 -11.71 32.03 11.78
C PHE A 399 -12.87 31.70 12.73
N GLN A 400 -13.29 32.66 13.56
CA GLN A 400 -14.43 32.48 14.45
C GLN A 400 -15.76 32.35 13.68
N GLU A 401 -15.93 33.07 12.57
CA GLU A 401 -17.08 32.92 11.68
C GLU A 401 -17.19 31.48 11.14
N TRP A 402 -16.08 30.91 10.67
CA TRP A 402 -16.06 29.51 10.20
C TRP A 402 -16.40 28.53 11.31
N ILE A 403 -15.86 28.70 12.52
CA ILE A 403 -16.19 27.82 13.66
C ILE A 403 -17.69 27.93 14.01
N ASN A 404 -18.24 29.14 14.03
CA ASN A 404 -19.67 29.36 14.29
C ASN A 404 -20.57 28.73 13.22
N ALA A 405 -20.08 28.63 11.97
CA ALA A 405 -20.73 27.92 10.88
C ALA A 405 -20.50 26.39 10.90
N GLY A 406 -19.79 25.87 11.91
CA GLY A 406 -19.54 24.44 12.09
C GLY A 406 -18.38 23.87 11.25
N ARG A 407 -17.51 24.72 10.70
CA ARG A 407 -16.32 24.26 9.94
C ARG A 407 -15.27 23.71 10.91
N ASP A 408 -14.52 22.70 10.47
CA ASP A 408 -13.46 22.09 11.27
C ASP A 408 -12.15 22.88 11.09
N VAL A 409 -11.85 23.77 12.04
CA VAL A 409 -10.62 24.58 12.01
C VAL A 409 -9.49 23.83 12.75
N ASN A 410 -8.43 23.49 12.03
CA ASN A 410 -7.28 22.74 12.54
C ASN A 410 -6.02 23.63 12.66
N SER A 411 -5.08 23.22 13.50
CA SER A 411 -3.76 23.87 13.58
C SER A 411 -2.88 23.39 12.43
N HIS A 412 -2.24 24.34 11.76
CA HIS A 412 -1.22 24.12 10.73
C HIS A 412 0.12 24.70 11.15
N SER A 413 0.54 24.40 12.38
CA SER A 413 1.72 24.95 13.08
C SER A 413 1.64 26.44 13.43
N TRP A 414 2.69 26.93 14.09
CA TRP A 414 2.82 28.34 14.44
C TRP A 414 3.35 29.13 13.25
N SER A 415 4.49 28.76 12.68
CA SER A 415 5.17 29.53 11.65
C SER A 415 5.18 28.90 10.27
N HIS A 416 4.70 27.67 10.11
CA HIS A 416 4.82 26.90 8.88
C HIS A 416 6.28 26.53 8.52
N GLN A 417 7.15 26.37 9.53
CA GLN A 417 8.56 25.99 9.33
C GLN A 417 8.70 24.49 9.04
N TYR A 418 9.56 24.15 8.08
CA TYR A 418 9.90 22.77 7.73
C TYR A 418 11.15 22.32 8.49
N PHE A 419 11.06 21.27 9.33
CA PHE A 419 12.24 20.75 10.03
C PHE A 419 13.27 20.10 9.09
N GLN A 420 12.84 19.59 7.92
CA GLN A 420 13.77 19.05 6.91
C GLN A 420 14.57 20.13 6.18
N GLN A 421 14.19 21.41 6.35
CA GLN A 421 14.96 22.57 5.91
C GLN A 421 15.44 23.35 7.14
N PRO A 422 16.36 22.79 7.95
CA PRO A 422 16.66 23.32 9.28
C PRO A 422 17.46 24.62 9.22
N SER A 423 18.00 25.04 8.08
CA SER A 423 18.80 26.27 8.00
C SER A 423 17.95 27.49 8.30
N ALA A 424 18.31 28.23 9.37
CA ALA A 424 17.49 29.31 9.90
C ALA A 424 18.00 30.70 9.47
N LEU A 425 19.19 31.08 9.94
CA LEU A 425 19.82 32.36 9.65
C LEU A 425 21.34 32.26 9.58
N THR A 426 21.95 33.07 8.72
CA THR A 426 23.40 33.27 8.69
C THR A 426 23.76 34.52 9.47
N ILE A 427 24.65 34.39 10.46
CA ILE A 427 25.20 35.49 11.25
C ILE A 427 26.66 35.69 10.88
N ARG A 428 27.05 36.95 10.68
CA ARG A 428 28.42 37.33 10.39
C ARG A 428 28.81 38.58 11.16
N TYR A 429 30.03 38.58 11.68
CA TYR A 429 30.69 39.76 12.20
C TYR A 429 31.58 40.41 11.12
N THR A 430 31.26 41.64 10.76
CA THR A 430 31.93 42.47 9.74
C THR A 430 32.77 43.60 10.34
N GLY A 431 32.74 43.79 11.67
CA GLY A 431 33.50 44.83 12.38
C GLY A 431 35.02 44.65 12.35
N THR A 432 35.77 45.52 13.02
CA THR A 432 37.25 45.55 12.93
C THR A 432 37.97 44.47 13.75
N GLY A 433 37.27 43.74 14.61
CA GLY A 433 37.85 42.64 15.40
C GLY A 433 38.55 41.57 14.55
N THR A 434 39.64 41.01 15.10
CA THR A 434 40.52 40.04 14.44
C THR A 434 39.95 38.62 14.40
N ALA A 435 39.07 38.28 15.34
CA ALA A 435 38.32 37.02 15.36
C ALA A 435 36.95 37.24 16.01
N ALA A 436 35.96 36.43 15.63
CA ALA A 436 34.64 36.46 16.25
C ALA A 436 34.00 35.07 16.21
N THR A 437 33.52 34.61 17.35
CA THR A 437 32.80 33.33 17.47
C THR A 437 31.39 33.51 18.01
N MET A 438 30.50 32.56 17.72
CA MET A 438 29.14 32.49 18.24
C MET A 438 28.89 31.15 18.96
N SER A 439 28.16 31.19 20.06
CA SER A 439 27.63 30.00 20.73
C SER A 439 26.14 30.15 21.00
N ILE A 440 25.40 29.05 20.95
CA ILE A 440 24.04 28.93 21.46
C ILE A 440 24.06 27.81 22.50
N ALA A 441 23.63 28.12 23.73
CA ALA A 441 23.51 27.16 24.81
C ALA A 441 22.14 27.31 25.46
N GLY A 442 21.28 26.30 25.31
CA GLY A 442 19.87 26.42 25.63
C GLY A 442 19.25 27.60 24.88
N ASN A 443 18.66 28.55 25.60
CA ASN A 443 18.00 29.71 25.00
C ASN A 443 18.89 30.95 24.94
N VAL A 444 20.21 30.82 25.07
CA VAL A 444 21.11 31.99 25.09
C VAL A 444 22.04 31.96 23.90
N LEU A 445 21.95 32.98 23.04
CA LEU A 445 22.91 33.25 21.97
C LEU A 445 23.97 34.22 22.48
N THR A 446 25.23 33.83 22.36
CA THR A 446 26.37 34.68 22.71
C THR A 446 27.36 34.82 21.57
N THR A 447 28.05 35.96 21.50
CA THR A 447 29.23 36.13 20.65
C THR A 447 30.44 36.57 21.45
N ALA A 448 31.63 36.19 20.99
CA ALA A 448 32.90 36.63 21.54
C ALA A 448 33.76 37.20 20.41
N VAL A 449 34.06 38.49 20.48
CA VAL A 449 34.93 39.21 19.53
C VAL A 449 36.28 39.45 20.18
N THR A 450 37.35 39.12 19.45
CA THR A 450 38.74 39.36 19.86
C THR A 450 39.34 40.49 19.02
N GLY A 451 40.13 41.36 19.64
CA GLY A 451 40.88 42.42 18.95
C GLY A 451 40.02 43.54 18.37
N GLY A 452 38.79 43.69 18.83
CA GLY A 452 37.88 44.78 18.43
C GLY A 452 37.86 45.95 19.44
N PRO A 453 37.18 47.06 19.11
CA PRO A 453 37.05 48.26 19.96
C PRO A 453 36.43 48.05 21.37
N GLY A 454 35.81 46.90 21.64
CA GLY A 454 35.17 46.59 22.93
C GLY A 454 33.67 46.92 22.96
N GLY A 455 32.88 46.02 23.55
CA GLY A 455 31.41 46.15 23.66
C GLY A 455 30.60 45.49 22.53
N GLU A 456 31.26 44.76 21.62
CA GLU A 456 30.61 44.12 20.47
C GLU A 456 29.93 42.79 20.81
N ASN A 457 30.32 42.16 21.92
CA ASN A 457 29.80 40.87 22.34
C ASN A 457 28.27 40.92 22.51
N ILE A 458 27.62 39.94 21.91
CA ILE A 458 26.18 39.74 21.97
C ILE A 458 25.89 38.76 23.11
N GLY A 459 24.84 39.05 23.88
CA GLY A 459 24.19 38.12 24.79
C GLY A 459 22.69 38.32 24.66
N LEU A 460 21.99 37.36 24.08
CA LEU A 460 20.56 37.42 23.80
C LEU A 460 19.87 36.21 24.43
N ASP A 461 18.84 36.47 25.23
CA ASP A 461 17.91 35.45 25.70
C ASP A 461 16.81 35.27 24.66
N LEU A 462 16.87 34.17 23.91
CA LEU A 462 16.00 33.84 22.79
C LEU A 462 14.52 33.67 23.19
N THR A 463 14.20 33.65 24.49
CA THR A 463 12.79 33.70 24.96
C THR A 463 12.20 35.11 24.95
N ASN A 464 13.02 36.15 24.80
CA ASN A 464 12.58 37.53 24.91
C ASN A 464 11.68 37.96 23.73
N ALA A 465 10.45 38.37 24.01
CA ALA A 465 9.43 38.73 23.02
C ALA A 465 9.85 39.81 22.01
N SER A 466 10.85 40.65 22.32
CA SER A 466 11.41 41.63 21.39
C SER A 466 12.17 41.00 20.22
N TYR A 467 12.67 39.77 20.37
CA TYR A 467 13.47 39.06 19.36
C TYR A 467 13.36 37.54 19.39
N ASN A 468 12.24 37.02 19.90
CA ASN A 468 11.97 35.59 20.01
C ASN A 468 11.55 34.91 18.70
N THR A 469 11.37 35.66 17.59
CA THR A 469 11.12 35.09 16.26
C THR A 469 12.31 35.30 15.35
N LEU A 470 12.45 34.46 14.32
CA LEU A 470 13.56 34.49 13.38
C LEU A 470 13.75 35.88 12.74
N SER A 471 12.69 36.48 12.22
CA SER A 471 12.78 37.81 11.60
C SER A 471 13.16 38.91 12.60
N LYS A 472 12.65 38.84 13.85
CA LYS A 472 13.00 39.82 14.87
C LYS A 472 14.45 39.67 15.34
N LEU A 473 14.96 38.43 15.44
CA LEU A 473 16.36 38.17 15.78
C LEU A 473 17.30 38.65 14.67
N VAL A 474 16.96 38.39 13.40
CA VAL A 474 17.69 38.92 12.24
C VAL A 474 17.77 40.45 12.29
N ALA A 475 16.63 41.13 12.50
CA ALA A 475 16.61 42.59 12.65
C ALA A 475 17.45 43.07 13.84
N THR A 476 17.37 42.38 14.98
CA THR A 476 18.11 42.73 16.20
C THR A 476 19.62 42.60 16.03
N ILE A 477 20.09 41.54 15.37
CA ILE A 477 21.53 41.33 15.13
C ILE A 477 22.04 42.29 14.05
N SER A 478 21.31 42.45 12.95
CA SER A 478 21.67 43.38 11.86
C SER A 478 21.65 44.84 12.29
N GLY A 479 20.90 45.18 13.35
CA GLY A 479 20.93 46.51 13.96
C GLY A 479 22.19 46.80 14.80
N ARG A 480 23.04 45.80 15.07
CA ARG A 480 24.27 45.97 15.84
C ARG A 480 25.44 46.34 14.93
N SER A 481 26.23 47.33 15.35
CA SER A 481 27.43 47.74 14.62
C SER A 481 28.40 46.57 14.44
N GLY A 482 28.86 46.37 13.20
CA GLY A 482 29.77 45.29 12.86
C GLY A 482 29.14 43.91 12.76
N TYR A 483 27.81 43.79 12.72
CA TYR A 483 27.11 42.53 12.48
C TYR A 483 26.21 42.60 11.25
N THR A 484 26.06 41.46 10.60
CA THR A 484 25.02 41.22 9.61
C THR A 484 24.35 39.89 9.93
N ALA A 485 23.03 39.84 9.85
CA ALA A 485 22.26 38.61 9.90
C ALA A 485 21.32 38.55 8.70
N THR A 486 21.19 37.36 8.12
CA THR A 486 20.31 37.12 6.96
C THR A 486 19.52 35.85 7.21
N GLN A 487 18.20 35.93 7.08
CA GLN A 487 17.32 34.77 7.08
C GLN A 487 17.63 33.89 5.86
N VAL A 488 17.77 32.59 6.07
CA VAL A 488 18.01 31.65 4.96
C VAL A 488 16.74 31.52 4.12
N ALA A 489 16.89 31.40 2.80
CA ALA A 489 15.77 31.18 1.90
C ALA A 489 15.00 29.91 2.30
N GLY A 490 13.67 30.01 2.45
CA GLY A 490 12.81 28.91 2.90
C GLY A 490 12.58 28.84 4.41
N ALA A 491 13.42 29.50 5.22
CA ALA A 491 13.17 29.64 6.66
C ALA A 491 12.01 30.62 6.90
N GLN A 492 11.21 30.36 7.93
CA GLN A 492 10.01 31.12 8.24
C GLN A 492 10.25 32.16 9.32
N GLY A 493 9.84 33.40 9.04
CA GLY A 493 10.12 34.54 9.89
C GLY A 493 9.48 34.48 11.28
N ALA A 494 8.33 33.81 11.39
CA ALA A 494 7.59 33.65 12.63
C ALA A 494 8.14 32.54 13.54
N ALA A 495 8.99 31.64 13.03
CA ALA A 495 9.56 30.52 13.78
C ALA A 495 10.28 31.03 15.02
N HIS A 496 10.03 30.44 16.18
CA HIS A 496 10.68 30.90 17.40
C HIS A 496 12.15 30.52 17.44
N THR A 497 12.97 31.45 17.93
CA THR A 497 14.43 31.28 17.99
C THR A 497 14.87 30.32 19.09
N ILE A 498 13.99 29.98 20.02
CA ILE A 498 14.20 28.87 20.96
C ILE A 498 14.31 27.52 20.25
N GLY A 499 13.89 27.41 18.99
CA GLY A 499 14.07 26.24 18.15
C GLY A 499 15.49 26.06 17.62
N LEU A 500 16.38 27.05 17.74
CA LEU A 500 17.75 26.97 17.23
C LEU A 500 18.58 25.91 17.96
N ALA A 501 19.44 25.21 17.24
CA ALA A 501 20.33 24.19 17.79
C ALA A 501 21.44 24.80 18.65
N ASP A 502 21.86 24.07 19.68
CA ASP A 502 23.02 24.43 20.48
C ASP A 502 24.31 24.27 19.66
N VAL A 503 25.17 25.28 19.73
CA VAL A 503 26.44 25.34 18.99
C VAL A 503 27.50 25.98 19.88
N THR A 504 28.75 25.56 19.76
CA THR A 504 29.85 26.10 20.56
C THR A 504 30.91 26.70 19.66
N GLY A 505 31.26 27.98 19.90
CA GLY A 505 32.47 28.62 19.37
C GLY A 505 32.56 28.69 17.84
N GLN A 506 31.42 28.77 17.13
CA GLN A 506 31.39 28.78 15.68
C GLN A 506 31.96 30.08 15.12
N ASP A 507 32.86 30.02 14.14
CA ASP A 507 33.44 31.21 13.51
C ASP A 507 32.36 32.00 12.74
N ILE A 508 32.24 33.29 13.07
CA ILE A 508 31.36 34.24 12.39
C ILE A 508 32.14 35.38 11.72
N LYS A 509 33.47 35.41 11.85
CA LYS A 509 34.33 36.42 11.19
C LYS A 509 34.67 36.02 9.75
N GLY A 510 34.79 34.71 9.51
CA GLY A 510 35.12 34.12 8.22
C GLY A 510 34.30 34.63 7.04
N GLY A 511 34.78 34.34 5.83
CA GLY A 511 34.26 34.86 4.56
C GLY A 511 32.77 34.64 4.29
N THR A 512 32.11 33.73 5.02
CA THR A 512 30.70 33.36 4.84
C THR A 512 29.85 33.49 6.11
N GLY A 513 30.44 33.79 7.27
CA GLY A 513 29.75 33.72 8.56
C GLY A 513 29.34 32.28 8.94
N TYR A 514 28.45 32.16 9.93
CA TYR A 514 27.89 30.88 10.40
C TYR A 514 26.38 30.81 10.16
N THR A 515 25.90 29.71 9.58
CA THR A 515 24.46 29.46 9.40
C THR A 515 23.93 28.60 10.53
N ALA A 516 23.22 29.23 11.47
CA ALA A 516 22.52 28.54 12.54
C ALA A 516 21.37 27.68 11.97
N GLN A 517 21.17 26.53 12.58
CA GLN A 517 20.16 25.55 12.21
C GLN A 517 19.09 25.47 13.31
N PHE A 518 17.86 25.17 12.94
CA PHE A 518 16.85 24.65 13.85
C PHE A 518 17.18 23.22 14.27
N GLN A 519 16.81 22.87 15.49
CA GLN A 519 16.82 21.52 16.01
C GLN A 519 15.38 21.04 16.12
N GLU A 520 15.05 19.96 15.42
CA GLU A 520 13.70 19.39 15.35
C GLU A 520 13.07 19.19 16.74
N SER A 521 13.82 18.60 17.68
CA SER A 521 13.35 18.33 19.05
C SER A 521 13.08 19.58 19.91
N ARG A 522 13.37 20.78 19.38
CA ARG A 522 13.08 22.08 20.01
C ARG A 522 12.02 22.83 19.21
N LEU A 523 12.13 22.81 17.89
CA LEU A 523 11.23 23.47 16.95
C LEU A 523 9.83 22.86 16.99
N GLU A 524 9.70 21.56 16.72
CA GLU A 524 8.39 20.93 16.51
C GLU A 524 7.48 20.96 17.75
N PRO A 525 7.98 20.70 18.98
CA PRO A 525 7.16 20.88 20.18
C PRO A 525 6.67 22.31 20.37
N ASP A 526 7.49 23.31 20.07
CA ASP A 526 7.12 24.73 20.18
C ASP A 526 6.07 25.11 19.13
N GLU A 527 6.30 24.76 17.86
CA GLU A 527 5.37 24.99 16.75
C GLU A 527 3.96 24.49 17.06
N MET A 528 3.86 23.25 17.56
CA MET A 528 2.60 22.58 17.87
C MET A 528 1.92 23.16 19.11
N SER A 529 2.66 23.34 20.21
CA SER A 529 2.10 23.77 21.49
C SER A 529 1.73 25.25 21.49
N THR A 530 2.56 26.10 20.88
CA THR A 530 2.30 27.53 20.73
C THR A 530 1.10 27.78 19.82
N SER A 531 1.00 27.08 18.68
CA SER A 531 -0.18 27.19 17.82
C SER A 531 -1.47 26.80 18.55
N LYS A 532 -1.45 25.68 19.28
CA LYS A 532 -2.60 25.23 20.08
C LYS A 532 -2.99 26.26 21.15
N ALA A 533 -2.01 26.82 21.85
CA ALA A 533 -2.22 27.82 22.89
C ALA A 533 -2.81 29.11 22.30
N TRP A 534 -2.31 29.57 21.16
CA TRP A 534 -2.86 30.72 20.44
C TRP A 534 -4.32 30.47 20.04
N MET A 535 -4.64 29.31 19.45
CA MET A 535 -6.02 28.97 19.09
C MET A 535 -6.95 28.96 20.30
N ASN A 536 -6.51 28.41 21.44
CA ASN A 536 -7.29 28.41 22.70
C ASN A 536 -7.55 29.80 23.25
N ALA A 537 -6.59 30.71 23.11
CA ALA A 537 -6.69 32.06 23.65
C ALA A 537 -7.60 32.96 22.79
N ASN A 538 -7.67 32.69 21.48
CA ASN A 538 -8.29 33.61 20.53
C ASN A 538 -9.58 33.10 19.90
N LEU A 539 -9.84 31.79 19.93
CA LEU A 539 -10.99 31.16 19.29
C LEU A 539 -11.83 30.39 20.31
N THR A 540 -13.15 30.42 20.13
CA THR A 540 -14.12 29.71 20.96
C THR A 540 -14.90 28.70 20.13
N GLY A 541 -15.41 27.64 20.75
CA GLY A 541 -16.17 26.59 20.06
C GLY A 541 -15.32 25.54 19.34
N LEU A 542 -13.99 25.58 19.49
CA LEU A 542 -13.09 24.54 18.98
C LEU A 542 -13.40 23.17 19.62
N PRO A 543 -13.30 22.07 18.86
CA PRO A 543 -13.52 20.73 19.41
C PRO A 543 -12.46 20.37 20.47
N ALA A 544 -12.87 19.52 21.42
CA ALA A 544 -11.99 18.99 22.46
C ALA A 544 -10.92 18.05 21.84
N THR A 545 -11.35 17.16 20.95
CA THR A 545 -10.46 16.38 20.09
C THR A 545 -9.97 17.27 18.95
N ARG A 546 -8.66 17.39 18.77
CA ARG A 546 -8.08 18.19 17.67
C ARG A 546 -7.17 17.36 16.80
N ALA A 547 -7.30 17.56 15.49
CA ALA A 547 -6.31 17.14 14.52
C ALA A 547 -5.23 18.22 14.37
N TYR A 548 -3.98 17.79 14.22
CA TYR A 548 -2.88 18.65 13.76
C TYR A 548 -2.65 18.43 12.26
N VAL A 549 -2.14 19.44 11.56
CA VAL A 549 -1.76 19.33 10.16
C VAL A 549 -0.29 19.69 10.02
N TYR A 550 0.55 18.73 9.64
CA TYR A 550 1.98 18.97 9.46
C TYR A 550 2.24 19.87 8.24
N PRO A 551 2.96 21.00 8.38
CA PRO A 551 3.42 21.82 7.26
C PRO A 551 4.12 20.99 6.19
N GLY A 552 3.66 21.11 4.94
CA GLY A 552 4.18 20.34 3.79
C GLY A 552 4.01 18.82 3.94
N GLY A 553 3.22 18.38 4.93
CA GLY A 553 3.06 16.99 5.34
C GLY A 553 4.34 16.31 5.80
N GLN A 554 5.37 17.08 6.19
CA GLN A 554 6.63 16.53 6.70
C GLN A 554 6.43 16.00 8.11
N GLN A 555 6.71 14.71 8.31
CA GLN A 555 6.61 14.08 9.61
C GLN A 555 7.57 12.90 9.73
N ASP A 556 7.87 12.50 10.96
CA ASP A 556 8.51 11.23 11.30
C ASP A 556 7.99 10.71 12.65
N THR A 557 8.57 9.61 13.16
CA THR A 557 8.18 9.05 14.46
C THR A 557 8.32 10.06 15.62
N SER A 558 9.30 10.96 15.58
CA SER A 558 9.52 11.97 16.61
C SER A 558 8.42 13.03 16.55
N THR A 559 8.11 13.55 15.36
CA THR A 559 7.06 14.59 15.20
C THR A 559 5.65 14.07 15.49
N GLN A 560 5.38 12.79 15.24
CA GLN A 560 4.17 12.09 15.71
C GLN A 560 4.09 12.11 17.25
N GLY A 561 5.21 11.81 17.92
CA GLY A 561 5.33 11.88 19.37
C GLY A 561 5.12 13.28 19.93
N TYR A 562 5.67 14.31 19.27
CA TYR A 562 5.49 15.71 19.66
C TYR A 562 4.03 16.17 19.49
N ALA A 563 3.34 15.77 18.43
CA ALA A 563 1.93 16.10 18.23
C ALA A 563 1.05 15.48 19.33
N ALA A 564 1.29 14.22 19.67
CA ALA A 564 0.64 13.54 20.79
C ALA A 564 0.95 14.25 22.12
N ALA A 565 2.20 14.63 22.37
CA ALA A 565 2.62 15.32 23.59
C ALA A 565 2.02 16.73 23.73
N ALA A 566 1.82 17.44 22.61
CA ALA A 566 1.07 18.70 22.56
C ALA A 566 -0.46 18.49 22.76
N GLY A 567 -0.91 17.24 22.83
CA GLY A 567 -2.29 16.85 23.07
C GLY A 567 -3.19 16.96 21.84
N TYR A 568 -2.64 16.80 20.64
CA TYR A 568 -3.44 16.52 19.45
C TYR A 568 -3.79 15.04 19.42
N ALA A 569 -5.05 14.74 19.13
CA ALA A 569 -5.57 13.36 19.17
C ALA A 569 -5.25 12.56 17.90
N GLY A 570 -4.92 13.27 16.83
CA GLY A 570 -4.44 12.72 15.57
C GLY A 570 -3.81 13.82 14.73
N ALA A 571 -3.19 13.45 13.63
CA ALA A 571 -2.55 14.39 12.74
C ALA A 571 -2.57 13.94 11.29
N ARG A 572 -2.61 14.92 10.38
CA ARG A 572 -2.57 14.78 8.94
C ARG A 572 -1.14 14.99 8.43
N GLY A 573 -0.53 13.95 7.87
CA GLY A 573 0.79 14.00 7.23
C GLY A 573 0.69 13.83 5.70
N ALA A 574 1.82 13.87 5.00
CA ALA A 574 1.88 13.53 3.58
C ALA A 574 2.72 12.26 3.34
N PHE A 575 2.23 11.40 2.46
CA PHE A 575 2.98 10.28 1.86
C PHE A 575 3.57 9.20 2.79
N THR A 576 3.30 9.18 4.10
CA THR A 576 4.24 8.51 5.02
C THR A 576 3.62 7.95 6.28
N MET A 577 2.46 7.29 6.24
CA MET A 577 1.99 6.37 7.30
C MET A 577 3.00 5.26 7.74
N ASP A 578 4.28 5.38 7.41
CA ASP A 578 5.27 4.32 7.23
C ASP A 578 4.69 3.21 6.35
N LEU A 579 3.91 3.61 5.34
CA LEU A 579 3.76 2.86 4.10
C LEU A 579 5.11 2.92 3.38
N GLY A 580 6.17 2.40 4.01
CA GLY A 580 7.15 1.67 3.24
C GLY A 580 6.33 0.77 2.33
N THR A 581 6.73 0.68 1.09
CA THR A 581 6.16 -0.14 0.01
C THR A 581 5.56 -1.51 0.44
N LYS A 582 5.84 -1.99 1.64
CA LYS A 582 5.44 -3.26 2.25
C LYS A 582 4.18 -3.23 3.13
N ASP A 583 3.73 -2.09 3.66
CA ASP A 583 2.60 -2.03 4.61
C ASP A 583 1.30 -1.54 3.97
N VAL A 584 0.16 -2.17 4.30
CA VAL A 584 -1.20 -1.63 4.07
C VAL A 584 -1.95 -1.55 5.40
N TYR A 585 -3.04 -0.81 5.37
CA TYR A 585 -3.89 -0.40 6.49
C TYR A 585 -4.46 -1.52 7.37
N ALA A 586 -4.31 -2.79 7.00
CA ALA A 586 -4.80 -3.92 7.81
C ALA A 586 -3.94 -4.22 9.06
N ARG A 587 -2.80 -3.53 9.28
CA ARG A 587 -2.06 -3.50 10.56
C ARG A 587 -2.51 -2.39 11.53
N GLY A 588 -3.38 -1.51 11.07
CA GLY A 588 -3.82 -0.34 11.81
C GLY A 588 -3.44 0.95 11.13
N VAL A 589 -4.31 1.93 11.26
CA VAL A 589 -4.10 3.30 10.82
C VAL A 589 -3.40 4.06 11.94
N ASN A 590 -2.22 4.62 11.70
CA ASN A 590 -1.56 5.55 12.61
C ASN A 590 -2.34 6.87 12.61
N ILE A 591 -3.08 7.10 13.68
CA ILE A 591 -3.93 8.29 13.84
C ILE A 591 -3.13 9.58 13.86
N GLN A 592 -1.84 9.54 14.21
CA GLN A 592 -0.93 10.70 14.22
C GLN A 592 -0.27 10.94 12.86
N ASN A 593 -0.72 10.25 11.80
CA ASN A 593 -0.05 10.33 10.51
C ASN A 593 -0.98 9.97 9.35
N ILE A 594 -2.21 10.49 9.33
CA ILE A 594 -3.19 10.13 8.30
C ILE A 594 -2.65 10.51 6.91
N THR A 595 -2.52 9.52 6.02
CA THR A 595 -2.02 9.67 4.64
C THR A 595 -2.83 10.71 3.89
N SER A 596 -2.16 11.71 3.33
CA SER A 596 -2.81 12.72 2.49
C SER A 596 -2.02 13.08 1.23
N PHE A 597 -2.73 13.59 0.22
CA PHE A 597 -2.16 14.05 -1.04
C PHE A 597 -2.71 15.42 -1.46
N GLY A 598 -1.85 16.23 -2.05
CA GLY A 598 -2.22 17.52 -2.61
C GLY A 598 -2.92 17.37 -3.96
N VAL A 599 -3.82 18.30 -4.28
CA VAL A 599 -4.47 18.37 -5.60
C VAL A 599 -3.50 18.74 -6.71
N ASN A 600 -2.35 19.34 -6.39
CA ASN A 600 -1.38 19.79 -7.38
C ASN A 600 -0.35 18.71 -7.76
N PRO A 601 -0.13 18.41 -9.06
CA PRO A 601 -0.92 18.81 -10.22
C PRO A 601 -2.08 17.82 -10.52
N SER A 602 -2.24 16.79 -9.69
CA SER A 602 -3.02 15.59 -9.98
C SER A 602 -4.53 15.76 -10.10
N LEU A 603 -5.11 16.87 -9.66
CA LEU A 603 -6.54 17.16 -9.69
C LEU A 603 -6.85 18.59 -10.19
N MET A 604 -5.85 19.32 -10.69
CA MET A 604 -6.02 20.68 -11.18
C MET A 604 -6.36 20.72 -12.68
N GLY A 605 -7.21 21.67 -13.08
CA GLY A 605 -7.49 21.95 -14.50
C GLY A 605 -8.20 20.81 -15.25
N LEU A 606 -8.91 19.94 -14.54
CA LEU A 606 -9.61 18.79 -15.11
C LEU A 606 -11.02 19.16 -15.55
N THR A 607 -11.52 18.48 -16.59
CA THR A 607 -12.96 18.45 -16.84
C THR A 607 -13.67 17.68 -15.74
N GLN A 608 -14.99 17.88 -15.57
CA GLN A 608 -15.79 17.13 -14.60
C GLN A 608 -15.65 15.62 -14.78
N ALA A 609 -15.66 15.12 -16.02
CA ALA A 609 -15.50 13.69 -16.32
C ALA A 609 -14.09 13.16 -15.96
N GLN A 610 -13.06 13.98 -16.14
CA GLN A 610 -11.69 13.61 -15.75
C GLN A 610 -11.53 13.60 -14.22
N MET A 611 -12.14 14.56 -13.52
CA MET A 611 -12.19 14.58 -12.05
C MET A 611 -12.90 13.32 -11.53
N ASP A 612 -14.09 13.03 -12.06
CA ASP A 612 -14.89 11.86 -11.71
C ASP A 612 -14.10 10.55 -11.86
N ALA A 613 -13.46 10.34 -13.01
CA ALA A 613 -12.69 9.12 -13.26
C ALA A 613 -11.46 8.96 -12.33
N ARG A 614 -10.77 10.06 -11.98
CA ARG A 614 -9.64 10.01 -11.03
C ARG A 614 -10.12 9.76 -9.61
N ILE A 615 -11.23 10.36 -9.21
CA ILE A 615 -11.81 10.15 -7.88
C ILE A 615 -12.39 8.75 -7.73
N ALA A 616 -13.06 8.21 -8.74
CA ALA A 616 -13.49 6.81 -8.77
C ALA A 616 -12.32 5.86 -8.44
N THR A 617 -11.14 6.16 -9.01
CA THR A 617 -9.92 5.39 -8.78
C THR A 617 -9.42 5.51 -7.33
N LEU A 618 -9.44 6.72 -6.75
CA LEU A 618 -9.07 6.94 -5.34
C LEU A 618 -10.03 6.20 -4.38
N VAL A 619 -11.33 6.30 -4.65
CA VAL A 619 -12.36 5.61 -3.86
C VAL A 619 -12.19 4.10 -3.98
N TRP A 620 -11.92 3.56 -5.17
CA TRP A 620 -11.59 2.15 -5.36
C TRP A 620 -10.39 1.72 -4.50
N LYS A 621 -9.27 2.46 -4.55
CA LYS A 621 -8.07 2.18 -3.74
C LYS A 621 -8.41 2.12 -2.25
N SER A 622 -9.18 3.10 -1.78
CA SER A 622 -9.65 3.18 -0.39
C SER A 622 -10.53 1.98 -0.02
N SER A 623 -11.48 1.60 -0.89
CA SER A 623 -12.43 0.53 -0.63
C SER A 623 -11.81 -0.88 -0.67
N VAL A 624 -10.80 -1.10 -1.50
CA VAL A 624 -10.08 -2.39 -1.57
C VAL A 624 -9.20 -2.60 -0.33
N TRP A 625 -8.55 -1.54 0.17
CA TRP A 625 -7.54 -1.66 1.23
C TRP A 625 -7.94 -1.11 2.61
N GLY A 626 -9.09 -0.43 2.72
CA GLY A 626 -9.56 0.18 3.97
C GLY A 626 -8.79 1.44 4.38
N ALA A 627 -8.11 2.05 3.43
CA ALA A 627 -7.26 3.21 3.60
C ALA A 627 -8.07 4.50 3.74
N PRO A 628 -8.03 5.23 4.87
CA PRO A 628 -8.48 6.61 4.84
C PRO A 628 -7.47 7.48 4.08
N TYR A 629 -7.96 8.43 3.28
CA TYR A 629 -7.11 9.39 2.56
C TYR A 629 -7.52 10.82 2.86
N GLY A 630 -6.54 11.70 3.11
CA GLY A 630 -6.75 13.14 3.05
C GLY A 630 -6.46 13.69 1.65
N VAL A 631 -7.31 14.58 1.18
CA VAL A 631 -7.08 15.40 -0.01
C VAL A 631 -7.01 16.85 0.44
N PHE A 632 -5.95 17.54 0.04
CA PHE A 632 -5.76 18.94 0.42
C PHE A 632 -5.40 19.82 -0.76
N TRP A 633 -5.69 21.10 -0.62
CA TRP A 633 -5.36 22.13 -1.60
C TRP A 633 -5.09 23.46 -0.93
N HIS A 634 -4.51 24.38 -1.68
CA HIS A 634 -4.21 25.74 -1.25
C HIS A 634 -5.01 26.75 -2.07
N LEU A 635 -4.86 28.02 -1.70
CA LEU A 635 -5.45 29.17 -2.37
C LEU A 635 -5.37 29.07 -3.91
N ASN A 636 -6.54 29.08 -4.55
CA ASN A 636 -6.74 29.07 -6.00
C ASN A 636 -6.27 27.81 -6.76
N GLU A 637 -5.91 26.73 -6.07
CA GLU A 637 -5.59 25.46 -6.76
C GLU A 637 -6.85 24.77 -7.32
N LEU A 638 -7.98 24.93 -6.63
CA LEU A 638 -9.31 24.51 -7.10
C LEU A 638 -10.28 25.70 -7.12
N SER A 639 -11.08 25.85 -8.17
CA SER A 639 -12.23 26.76 -8.14
C SER A 639 -13.36 26.18 -7.29
N ALA A 640 -14.33 27.00 -6.89
CA ALA A 640 -15.55 26.50 -6.23
C ALA A 640 -16.29 25.44 -7.06
N THR A 641 -16.29 25.57 -8.40
CA THR A 641 -16.85 24.55 -9.30
C THR A 641 -16.07 23.25 -9.22
N ASP A 642 -14.73 23.30 -9.18
CA ASP A 642 -13.89 22.10 -9.07
C ASP A 642 -14.10 21.39 -7.73
N VAL A 643 -14.26 22.15 -6.63
CA VAL A 643 -14.62 21.60 -5.31
C VAL A 643 -15.98 20.90 -5.37
N GLY A 644 -16.97 21.50 -6.05
CA GLY A 644 -18.28 20.86 -6.29
C GLY A 644 -18.16 19.54 -7.05
N ASN A 645 -17.39 19.53 -8.15
CA ASN A 645 -17.13 18.33 -8.96
C ASN A 645 -16.41 17.23 -8.16
N LEU A 646 -15.43 17.61 -7.33
CA LEU A 646 -14.72 16.70 -6.43
C LEU A 646 -15.68 16.04 -5.43
N LEU A 647 -16.54 16.84 -4.79
CA LEU A 647 -17.55 16.34 -3.84
C LEU A 647 -18.55 15.41 -4.50
N ASP A 648 -19.07 15.79 -5.69
CA ASP A 648 -20.03 14.95 -6.43
C ASP A 648 -19.42 13.62 -6.83
N ALA A 649 -18.16 13.61 -7.29
CA ALA A 649 -17.46 12.38 -7.60
C ALA A 649 -17.26 11.51 -6.35
N LEU A 650 -16.81 12.08 -5.23
CA LEU A 650 -16.62 11.34 -3.98
C LEU A 650 -17.92 10.68 -3.50
N ILE A 651 -19.00 11.45 -3.46
CA ILE A 651 -20.32 10.95 -3.03
C ILE A 651 -20.86 9.93 -4.02
N GLY A 652 -20.76 10.20 -5.33
CA GLY A 652 -21.26 9.34 -6.40
C GLY A 652 -20.61 7.95 -6.41
N HIS A 653 -19.33 7.86 -6.03
CA HIS A 653 -18.60 6.59 -5.92
C HIS A 653 -18.68 5.96 -4.52
N GLY A 654 -19.48 6.52 -3.60
CA GLY A 654 -19.79 5.93 -2.29
C GLY A 654 -18.77 6.24 -1.19
N ALA A 655 -17.93 7.26 -1.34
CA ALA A 655 -17.03 7.69 -0.28
C ALA A 655 -17.79 8.37 0.86
N THR A 656 -17.38 8.09 2.09
CA THR A 656 -17.75 8.88 3.26
C THR A 656 -16.78 10.05 3.38
N VAL A 657 -17.25 11.25 3.04
CA VAL A 657 -16.48 12.49 3.20
C VAL A 657 -16.53 12.94 4.65
N MET A 658 -15.37 13.25 5.22
CA MET A 658 -15.20 13.62 6.63
C MET A 658 -14.33 14.87 6.78
N THR A 659 -14.43 15.54 7.92
CA THR A 659 -13.37 16.46 8.36
C THR A 659 -12.21 15.68 9.00
N ASN A 660 -11.05 16.31 9.20
CA ASN A 660 -9.92 15.71 9.89
C ASN A 660 -10.30 15.29 11.32
N THR A 661 -10.99 16.15 12.07
CA THR A 661 -11.46 15.84 13.43
C THR A 661 -12.48 14.70 13.44
N GLN A 662 -13.38 14.62 12.45
CA GLN A 662 -14.33 13.50 12.33
C GLN A 662 -13.61 12.17 12.08
N LEU A 663 -12.63 12.14 11.18
CA LEU A 663 -11.85 10.93 10.91
C LEU A 663 -11.04 10.50 12.13
N VAL A 664 -10.38 11.44 12.82
CA VAL A 664 -9.63 11.16 14.06
C VAL A 664 -10.56 10.59 15.14
N ASN A 665 -11.73 11.19 15.38
CA ASN A 665 -12.70 10.66 16.34
C ASN A 665 -13.18 9.25 15.95
N TRP A 666 -13.44 9.02 14.66
CA TRP A 666 -13.86 7.69 14.19
C TRP A 666 -12.77 6.64 14.41
N LEU A 667 -11.51 6.96 14.06
CA LEU A 667 -10.35 6.08 14.25
C LEU A 667 -10.13 5.74 15.73
N ALA A 668 -10.17 6.75 16.61
CA ALA A 668 -10.03 6.57 18.05
C ALA A 668 -11.13 5.67 18.66
N GLY A 669 -12.28 5.55 17.98
CA GLY A 669 -13.36 4.64 18.35
C GLY A 669 -13.22 3.22 17.79
N GLN A 670 -12.19 2.93 16.99
CA GLN A 670 -11.92 1.58 16.45
C GLN A 670 -11.04 0.76 17.40
N SER A 671 -10.72 -0.48 17.01
CA SER A 671 -9.89 -1.35 17.83
C SER A 671 -8.42 -0.93 17.76
N GLU A 672 -7.82 -0.61 18.90
CA GLU A 672 -6.39 -0.30 18.99
C GLU A 672 -5.54 -1.56 18.75
N THR A 673 -4.53 -1.45 17.88
CA THR A 673 -3.65 -2.56 17.49
C THR A 673 -2.18 -2.15 17.62
N GLY A 674 -1.61 -2.33 18.81
CA GLY A 674 -0.19 -2.05 19.05
C GLY A 674 0.03 -0.87 20.00
N THR A 675 0.76 0.16 19.55
CA THR A 675 0.96 1.42 20.30
C THR A 675 -0.35 2.23 20.34
N THR A 676 -0.42 3.24 21.23
CA THR A 676 -1.59 4.14 21.46
C THR A 676 -2.10 4.91 20.23
N THR A 677 -1.46 4.73 19.07
CA THR A 677 -1.71 5.49 17.85
C THR A 677 -2.22 4.66 16.69
N TYR A 678 -2.20 3.31 16.74
CA TYR A 678 -2.62 2.47 15.61
C TYR A 678 -4.00 1.85 15.84
N TYR A 679 -4.90 2.03 14.87
CA TYR A 679 -6.29 1.59 14.98
C TYR A 679 -6.74 0.80 13.76
N VAL A 680 -7.32 -0.39 13.97
CA VAL A 680 -7.91 -1.21 12.91
C VAL A 680 -9.43 -1.13 12.99
N ALA A 681 -10.04 -0.82 11.84
CA ALA A 681 -11.46 -1.04 11.60
C ALA A 681 -11.69 -2.43 11.00
N ALA A 682 -12.75 -3.09 11.44
CA ALA A 682 -13.18 -4.35 10.82
C ALA A 682 -13.61 -4.11 9.37
N ALA A 683 -13.29 -5.06 8.48
CA ALA A 683 -13.91 -5.13 7.16
C ALA A 683 -15.42 -5.34 7.32
N THR A 684 -16.23 -4.43 6.78
CA THR A 684 -17.70 -4.49 6.87
C THR A 684 -18.35 -5.05 5.60
N GLY A 685 -17.64 -5.01 4.48
CA GLY A 685 -18.09 -5.55 3.20
C GLY A 685 -17.63 -6.99 2.98
N ALA A 686 -17.97 -7.53 1.81
CA ALA A 686 -17.58 -8.88 1.47
C ALA A 686 -16.07 -9.02 1.16
N GLU A 687 -15.54 -10.26 1.14
CA GLU A 687 -14.15 -10.44 0.70
C GLU A 687 -14.09 -10.08 -0.77
N ALA A 688 -13.14 -9.21 -1.16
CA ALA A 688 -13.13 -8.73 -2.52
C ALA A 688 -12.94 -9.89 -3.51
N ASP A 689 -13.88 -9.98 -4.45
CA ASP A 689 -13.86 -10.81 -5.63
C ASP A 689 -13.69 -9.89 -6.84
N LEU A 690 -12.43 -9.61 -7.16
CA LEU A 690 -12.04 -8.66 -8.21
C LEU A 690 -12.14 -9.22 -9.62
N ARG A 691 -12.64 -10.44 -9.74
CA ARG A 691 -12.93 -11.02 -11.03
C ARG A 691 -14.05 -10.18 -11.70
N PRO A 692 -14.02 -9.93 -13.02
CA PRO A 692 -14.93 -8.99 -13.70
C PRO A 692 -16.42 -9.40 -13.64
N THR A 693 -17.29 -8.64 -14.28
CA THR A 693 -18.70 -9.01 -14.51
C THR A 693 -18.99 -8.83 -15.98
N GLN A 694 -20.16 -9.25 -16.45
CA GLN A 694 -20.56 -9.09 -17.85
C GLN A 694 -20.55 -7.61 -18.30
N SER A 695 -20.70 -6.67 -17.37
CA SER A 695 -20.67 -5.23 -17.64
C SER A 695 -19.26 -4.61 -17.65
N SER A 696 -18.22 -5.40 -17.38
CA SER A 696 -16.85 -4.90 -17.29
C SER A 696 -16.33 -4.47 -18.66
N PRO A 697 -15.57 -3.36 -18.77
CA PRO A 697 -15.04 -2.84 -20.04
C PRO A 697 -14.06 -3.78 -20.75
N VAL A 698 -13.61 -4.83 -20.06
CA VAL A 698 -12.68 -5.82 -20.60
C VAL A 698 -13.40 -6.94 -21.36
N VAL A 699 -14.69 -7.19 -21.09
CA VAL A 699 -15.44 -8.29 -21.70
C VAL A 699 -15.51 -8.13 -23.22
N ASN A 700 -15.17 -9.20 -23.95
CA ASN A 700 -15.07 -9.27 -25.42
C ASN A 700 -14.03 -8.33 -26.05
N ALA A 701 -13.15 -7.71 -25.26
CA ALA A 701 -12.22 -6.71 -25.76
C ALA A 701 -10.89 -7.28 -26.28
N GLY A 702 -10.64 -8.60 -26.18
CA GLY A 702 -9.30 -9.20 -26.27
C GLY A 702 -9.03 -10.08 -27.49
N ALA A 703 -7.88 -10.75 -27.49
CA ALA A 703 -7.42 -11.59 -28.59
C ALA A 703 -7.78 -13.07 -28.46
N ASP A 704 -8.18 -13.70 -29.57
CA ASP A 704 -8.40 -15.16 -29.62
C ASP A 704 -7.06 -15.88 -29.51
N LEU A 705 -6.86 -16.57 -28.39
CA LEU A 705 -5.65 -17.34 -28.10
C LEU A 705 -5.75 -18.80 -28.57
N GLY A 706 -6.91 -19.22 -29.10
CA GLY A 706 -7.20 -20.55 -29.58
C GLY A 706 -7.80 -21.48 -28.53
N ALA A 707 -8.27 -22.65 -28.98
CA ALA A 707 -9.04 -23.59 -28.17
C ALA A 707 -8.33 -24.12 -26.91
N GLY A 708 -7.00 -24.07 -26.85
CA GLY A 708 -6.22 -24.50 -25.68
C GLY A 708 -6.39 -23.61 -24.46
N TYR A 709 -6.89 -22.38 -24.63
CA TYR A 709 -7.06 -21.38 -23.58
C TYR A 709 -8.50 -20.86 -23.48
N ALA A 710 -9.47 -21.65 -23.97
CA ALA A 710 -10.87 -21.24 -24.05
C ALA A 710 -11.66 -21.40 -22.73
N PHE A 711 -11.14 -22.16 -21.78
CA PHE A 711 -11.80 -22.45 -20.51
C PHE A 711 -11.35 -21.52 -19.39
N ASP A 712 -12.26 -21.17 -18.51
CA ASP A 712 -11.98 -20.30 -17.36
C ASP A 712 -11.67 -21.05 -16.05
N LEU A 713 -11.51 -20.27 -14.98
CA LEU A 713 -11.27 -20.80 -13.62
C LEU A 713 -12.41 -21.65 -13.09
N GLU A 714 -13.64 -21.56 -13.62
CA GLU A 714 -14.78 -22.46 -13.28
C GLU A 714 -14.88 -23.68 -14.21
N GLY A 715 -14.08 -23.69 -15.29
CA GLY A 715 -14.15 -24.71 -16.34
C GLY A 715 -15.24 -24.45 -17.37
N VAL A 716 -15.72 -23.21 -17.49
CA VAL A 716 -16.69 -22.80 -18.50
C VAL A 716 -15.97 -22.43 -19.79
N ASP A 717 -16.44 -22.99 -20.90
CA ASP A 717 -15.98 -22.62 -22.24
C ASP A 717 -16.48 -21.22 -22.58
N GLN A 718 -15.57 -20.26 -22.65
CA GLN A 718 -15.92 -18.88 -22.90
C GLN A 718 -16.36 -18.64 -24.36
N ARG A 719 -16.31 -19.65 -25.25
CA ARG A 719 -16.59 -19.51 -26.71
C ARG A 719 -18.05 -19.30 -27.01
N VAL A 720 -18.87 -19.62 -26.03
CA VAL A 720 -20.31 -19.47 -26.11
C VAL A 720 -20.76 -18.00 -25.96
N PHE A 721 -19.87 -17.09 -25.51
CA PHE A 721 -20.24 -15.71 -25.16
C PHE A 721 -19.83 -14.64 -26.19
N GLY A 722 -18.96 -14.93 -27.17
CA GLY A 722 -18.53 -13.93 -28.15
C GLY A 722 -17.37 -14.35 -29.07
N SER A 723 -16.98 -13.45 -29.98
CA SER A 723 -15.93 -13.67 -31.01
C SER A 723 -14.62 -12.91 -30.78
N GLY A 724 -14.62 -11.88 -29.93
CA GLY A 724 -13.44 -11.14 -29.48
C GLY A 724 -13.08 -11.64 -28.09
N TRP A 725 -11.86 -12.03 -27.87
CA TRP A 725 -11.49 -12.93 -26.78
C TRP A 725 -10.58 -12.23 -25.80
N GLU A 726 -11.09 -11.30 -25.00
CA GLU A 726 -10.48 -11.13 -23.68
C GLU A 726 -11.15 -12.22 -22.89
N MET A 727 -10.39 -13.07 -22.22
CA MET A 727 -11.05 -13.91 -21.24
C MET A 727 -11.60 -13.02 -20.12
N GLY A 728 -12.81 -12.53 -20.32
CA GLY A 728 -13.85 -12.42 -19.32
C GLY A 728 -14.26 -13.81 -18.85
N ALA A 729 -13.29 -14.68 -18.54
CA ALA A 729 -13.36 -15.94 -17.78
C ALA A 729 -13.96 -15.77 -16.37
N TYR A 730 -14.67 -14.67 -16.19
CA TYR A 730 -15.44 -14.33 -15.06
C TYR A 730 -16.47 -13.26 -15.38
N ALA A 731 -17.22 -13.33 -16.48
CA ALA A 731 -18.57 -12.78 -16.35
C ALA A 731 -19.27 -13.68 -15.31
N TYR A 732 -19.30 -13.28 -14.03
CA TYR A 732 -20.11 -13.98 -13.04
C TYR A 732 -21.55 -14.03 -13.56
N MET A 733 -21.92 -15.17 -14.11
CA MET A 733 -23.30 -15.52 -14.37
C MET A 733 -23.73 -16.27 -13.12
N GLY A 734 -24.56 -15.65 -12.29
CA GLY A 734 -25.03 -16.30 -11.06
C GLY A 734 -25.54 -17.72 -11.35
N GLN A 735 -25.32 -18.65 -10.41
CA GLN A 735 -25.59 -20.09 -10.57
C GLN A 735 -26.95 -20.47 -11.21
N ALA A 736 -27.93 -19.55 -11.18
CA ALA A 736 -29.28 -19.76 -11.70
C ALA A 736 -29.42 -19.74 -13.24
N THR A 737 -28.41 -19.32 -14.02
CA THR A 737 -28.55 -19.21 -15.50
C THR A 737 -27.96 -20.38 -16.31
N PHE A 738 -27.35 -21.39 -15.69
CA PHE A 738 -26.78 -22.51 -16.43
C PHE A 738 -27.79 -23.67 -16.57
N VAL A 739 -28.43 -23.77 -17.74
CA VAL A 739 -28.98 -25.04 -18.22
C VAL A 739 -27.83 -25.78 -18.89
N VAL A 740 -27.27 -26.77 -18.18
CA VAL A 740 -26.36 -27.73 -18.81
C VAL A 740 -27.20 -28.57 -19.77
N VAL A 741 -27.10 -28.28 -21.08
CA VAL A 741 -27.55 -29.24 -22.09
C VAL A 741 -26.45 -30.28 -22.19
N VAL A 742 -26.67 -31.42 -21.54
CA VAL A 742 -25.86 -32.62 -21.75
C VAL A 742 -26.37 -33.27 -23.02
N ASP A 743 -25.52 -33.37 -24.05
CA ASP A 743 -25.73 -34.29 -25.18
C ASP A 743 -24.77 -35.49 -25.02
#